data_AF-A0A6L0XXZ7-F1
#
_entry.id   AF-A0A6L0XXZ7-F1
#
_cell.length_a   1.000
_cell.length_b   1.000
_cell.length_c   1.000
_cell.angle_alpha   90.00
_cell.angle_beta   90.00
_cell.angle_gamma   90.00
#
_symmetry.space_group_name_H-M   'P 1'
#
loop_
_entity.id
_entity.type
_entity.pdbx_description
1 polymer ?
#
loop_
_entity_poly.entity_id
_entity_poly.type
_entity_poly.pdbx_seq_one_letter_code
_entity_poly.pdbx_strand_id
1 'polypeptide(L)'
;MPSYTPYVAHTKRVTARMRARMHKQSFTNAILASTQAERTDLSRVADARLRELTALRADHQRTFDPIFKQKALNLLQTLPLKAAADDPHFTYTLGALRVCGYFSATQSPATFNLLNHATRHTFLLDAFSFYQLFLALEEMRHPQTAEILSIVLPRVMEVATDFTEGEARLLLDLYFKHNLLTKELSERLAGVITGSVNDLSGKDLISAVSAVPNMAFEQISRRFLEAATPRLCRALREATEQVQLYKATYLEHAGRGAAASDAARPMLRRDADGQPPQNPDMETPTERTLRRRKEEEWRQLLIDQIYEGLSLHRELQKSITWLCWAPRPLLNELVRCALIFSEPLLADAAEQLPAALKDKATGASASSVAISANGELAAIVAERENYARDLPQVRRRSLCHCLKMLHFTSYRHLPALRLLSARIAATKDVLGIVSPLVLARELSQAVEAIAFFCATDCAPAVTAIIDDILEHIEPVTNSPALLNRFHAFSTEELKLVERVVLRVLLSCTRFLSTRISEKAEKNALQRAPAQEEAIRAILAQATALAISPITRAYLALGLRLMHSSKAHGERGAKQVQCFIGTMHLLYVTTVILAVSSQAGAAPTAPDPAAHEVLRAILRQLVPWAQTMATMQAGEMPEEAAAEMAKALALLKEHPEIMDTPAGATTQRENKEE
;
A
#
# COMPACT_ATOMS: atom_id res chain seq x y z
N MET A 1 -26.97 -3.41 38.15
CA MET A 1 -25.58 -3.93 38.07
C MET A 1 -24.73 -2.91 37.33
N PRO A 2 -23.68 -2.34 37.92
CA PRO A 2 -22.90 -1.30 37.26
C PRO A 2 -22.05 -1.92 36.13
N SER A 3 -22.23 -1.39 34.93
CA SER A 3 -21.53 -1.75 33.71
C SER A 3 -20.03 -1.50 33.84
N TYR A 4 -19.27 -2.56 34.10
CA TYR A 4 -17.81 -2.56 34.00
C TYR A 4 -17.42 -2.39 32.52
N THR A 5 -17.09 -1.18 32.10
CA THR A 5 -16.58 -0.95 30.74
C THR A 5 -15.14 -1.47 30.64
N PRO A 6 -14.75 -2.10 29.50
CA PRO A 6 -13.39 -2.60 29.27
C PRO A 6 -12.32 -1.53 29.49
N TYR A 7 -12.61 -0.28 29.13
CA TYR A 7 -11.77 0.89 29.38
C TYR A 7 -11.44 1.08 30.86
N VAL A 8 -12.40 0.89 31.77
CA VAL A 8 -12.16 0.99 33.22
C VAL A 8 -11.30 -0.17 33.72
N ALA A 9 -11.44 -1.37 33.14
CA ALA A 9 -10.61 -2.51 33.50
C ALA A 9 -9.16 -2.37 32.96
N HIS A 10 -8.99 -1.86 31.74
CA HIS A 10 -7.69 -1.59 31.14
C HIS A 10 -6.99 -0.40 31.79
N THR A 11 -7.68 0.73 31.96
CA THR A 11 -7.12 1.85 32.73
C THR A 11 -6.83 1.40 34.14
N LYS A 12 -7.64 0.56 34.81
CA LYS A 12 -7.25 -0.05 36.09
C LYS A 12 -6.03 -0.96 35.99
N ARG A 13 -5.82 -1.74 34.92
CA ARG A 13 -4.63 -2.58 34.74
C ARG A 13 -3.38 -1.77 34.39
N VAL A 14 -3.46 -0.81 33.48
CA VAL A 14 -2.38 0.10 33.12
C VAL A 14 -2.09 1.04 34.27
N THR A 15 -3.09 1.60 34.94
CA THR A 15 -2.87 2.37 36.18
C THR A 15 -2.45 1.48 37.33
N ALA A 16 -2.81 0.20 37.41
CA ALA A 16 -2.25 -0.71 38.42
C ALA A 16 -0.81 -1.09 38.09
N ARG A 17 -0.45 -1.29 36.82
CA ARG A 17 0.93 -1.53 36.40
C ARG A 17 1.78 -0.26 36.53
N MET A 18 1.25 0.89 36.15
CA MET A 18 1.86 2.20 36.36
C MET A 18 1.88 2.56 37.84
N ARG A 19 0.88 2.22 38.65
CA ARG A 19 0.91 2.39 40.12
C ARG A 19 1.84 1.40 40.77
N ALA A 20 1.98 0.18 40.28
CA ALA A 20 2.97 -0.79 40.75
C ALA A 20 4.38 -0.38 40.34
N ARG A 21 4.55 0.20 39.14
CA ARG A 21 5.78 0.86 38.69
C ARG A 21 6.03 2.14 39.47
N MET A 22 5.03 2.96 39.76
CA MET A 22 5.12 4.17 40.59
C MET A 22 5.31 3.84 42.06
N HIS A 23 4.81 2.71 42.56
CA HIS A 23 5.08 2.20 43.90
C HIS A 23 6.46 1.57 43.98
N LYS A 24 6.91 0.86 42.94
CA LYS A 24 8.32 0.47 42.79
C LYS A 24 9.20 1.70 42.69
N GLN A 25 8.79 2.75 41.98
CA GLN A 25 9.48 4.03 41.85
C GLN A 25 9.40 4.86 43.12
N SER A 26 8.34 4.80 43.92
CA SER A 26 8.24 5.52 45.20
C SER A 26 9.00 4.80 46.29
N PHE A 27 8.99 3.46 46.28
CA PHE A 27 9.86 2.61 47.10
C PHE A 27 11.32 2.76 46.70
N THR A 28 11.65 2.81 45.41
CA THR A 28 13.01 3.13 44.93
C THR A 28 13.35 4.59 45.11
N ASN A 29 12.41 5.54 45.12
CA ASN A 29 12.68 6.94 45.48
C ASN A 29 12.93 7.08 46.99
N ALA A 30 12.24 6.30 47.82
CA ALA A 30 12.52 6.20 49.25
C ALA A 30 13.89 5.54 49.50
N ILE A 31 14.24 4.51 48.72
CA ILE A 31 15.57 3.89 48.74
C ILE A 31 16.63 4.83 48.10
N LEU A 32 16.29 5.64 47.10
CA LEU A 32 17.18 6.63 46.47
C LEU A 32 17.42 7.82 47.39
N ALA A 33 16.44 8.19 48.21
CA ALA A 33 16.61 9.16 49.29
C ALA A 33 17.51 8.60 50.40
N SER A 34 17.44 7.30 50.70
CA SER A 34 18.39 6.66 51.63
C SER A 34 19.78 6.44 51.03
N THR A 35 19.90 6.13 49.74
CA THR A 35 21.21 5.93 49.06
C THR A 35 21.86 7.24 48.60
N GLN A 36 21.14 8.35 48.52
CA GLN A 36 21.73 9.69 48.35
C GLN A 36 22.72 10.04 49.49
N ALA A 37 22.54 9.44 50.67
CA ALA A 37 23.46 9.56 51.80
C ALA A 37 24.77 8.75 51.61
N GLU A 38 24.82 7.78 50.68
CA GLU A 38 25.95 6.85 50.46
C GLU A 38 26.67 7.03 49.11
N ARG A 39 26.31 8.05 48.30
CA ARG A 39 26.89 8.23 46.96
C ARG A 39 28.37 8.58 47.01
N THR A 40 29.17 7.81 46.28
CA THR A 40 30.60 8.06 46.06
C THR A 40 30.87 9.39 45.35
N ASP A 41 32.01 10.04 45.62
CA ASP A 41 32.42 11.28 44.95
C ASP A 41 32.48 11.13 43.42
N LEU A 42 32.85 9.94 42.95
CA LEU A 42 32.90 9.60 41.54
C LEU A 42 31.50 9.57 40.89
N SER A 43 30.47 9.07 41.60
CA SER A 43 29.08 9.15 41.14
C SER A 43 28.59 10.58 40.98
N ARG A 44 29.00 11.50 41.87
CA ARG A 44 28.60 12.92 41.78
C ARG A 44 29.24 13.60 40.57
N VAL A 45 30.52 13.32 40.31
CA VAL A 45 31.22 13.82 39.12
C VAL A 45 30.58 13.27 37.85
N ALA A 46 30.22 11.98 37.83
CA ALA A 46 29.50 11.37 36.71
C ALA A 46 28.18 12.11 36.40
N ASP A 47 27.33 12.32 37.42
CA ASP A 47 26.05 13.03 37.25
C ASP A 47 26.22 14.48 36.78
N ALA A 48 27.29 15.15 37.22
CA ALA A 48 27.61 16.51 36.75
C ALA A 48 28.00 16.52 35.26
N ARG A 49 28.86 15.57 34.84
CA ARG A 49 29.30 15.46 33.45
C ARG A 49 28.17 15.05 32.49
N LEU A 50 27.28 14.14 32.91
CA LEU A 50 26.11 13.81 32.09
C LEU A 50 25.15 15.00 31.95
N ARG A 51 24.93 15.78 33.02
CA ARG A 51 24.12 17.01 32.94
C ARG A 51 24.73 18.03 31.96
N GLU A 52 26.03 18.25 32.03
CA GLU A 52 26.75 19.11 31.08
C GLU A 52 26.58 18.63 29.63
N LEU A 53 26.72 17.32 29.40
CA LEU A 53 26.49 16.70 28.09
C LEU A 53 25.04 16.85 27.59
N THR A 54 24.05 16.71 28.46
CA THR A 54 22.63 16.91 28.09
C THR A 54 22.31 18.38 27.79
N ALA A 55 22.95 19.33 28.49
CA ALA A 55 22.83 20.74 28.20
C ALA A 55 23.43 21.07 26.82
N LEU A 56 24.63 20.56 26.54
CA LEU A 56 25.27 20.71 25.23
C LEU A 56 24.43 20.11 24.09
N ARG A 57 23.74 18.98 24.32
CA ARG A 57 22.77 18.43 23.37
C ARG A 57 21.62 19.40 23.12
N ALA A 58 21.00 19.94 24.17
CA ALA A 58 19.89 20.87 24.04
C ALA A 58 20.29 22.17 23.31
N ASP A 59 21.48 22.70 23.62
CA ASP A 59 22.01 23.90 22.97
C ASP A 59 22.35 23.66 21.50
N HIS A 60 22.94 22.50 21.16
CA HIS A 60 23.17 22.10 19.78
C HIS A 60 21.86 21.87 19.01
N GLN A 61 20.80 21.35 19.63
CA GLN A 61 19.50 21.19 18.97
C GLN A 61 18.86 22.53 18.60
N ARG A 62 19.16 23.60 19.35
CA ARG A 62 18.63 24.95 19.09
C ARG A 62 19.47 25.73 18.08
N THR A 63 20.79 25.56 18.11
CA THR A 63 21.73 26.42 17.38
C THR A 63 22.42 25.73 16.20
N PHE A 64 22.46 24.39 16.19
CA PHE A 64 23.21 23.56 15.23
C PHE A 64 24.69 23.93 15.09
N ASP A 65 25.28 24.57 16.11
CA ASP A 65 26.67 24.99 16.09
C ASP A 65 27.63 23.80 16.30
N PRO A 66 28.59 23.55 15.38
CA PRO A 66 29.55 22.45 15.48
C PRO A 66 30.48 22.53 16.71
N ILE A 67 30.65 23.70 17.32
CA ILE A 67 31.50 23.87 18.51
C ILE A 67 30.96 23.06 19.70
N PHE A 68 29.63 23.00 19.87
CA PHE A 68 29.02 22.19 20.93
C PHE A 68 29.26 20.70 20.73
N LYS A 69 29.28 20.23 19.48
CA LYS A 69 29.64 18.85 19.14
C LYS A 69 31.09 18.55 19.53
N GLN A 70 32.03 19.45 19.22
CA GLN A 70 33.44 19.26 19.60
C GLN A 70 33.62 19.21 21.13
N LYS A 71 32.98 20.13 21.87
CA LYS A 71 33.00 20.13 23.34
C LYS A 71 32.41 18.85 23.92
N ALA A 72 31.29 18.39 23.38
CA ALA A 72 30.66 17.15 23.82
C ALA A 72 31.54 15.92 23.55
N LEU A 73 32.20 15.84 22.39
CA LEU A 73 33.13 14.74 22.09
C LEU A 73 34.34 14.71 23.04
N ASN A 74 34.88 15.88 23.40
CA ASN A 74 35.97 15.97 24.37
C ASN A 74 35.52 15.54 25.78
N LEU A 75 34.32 15.96 26.21
CA LEU A 75 33.75 15.54 27.48
C LEU A 75 33.47 14.04 27.52
N LEU A 76 32.99 13.46 26.43
CA LEU A 76 32.73 12.02 26.32
C LEU A 76 33.99 11.18 26.53
N GLN A 77 35.19 11.66 26.15
CA GLN A 77 36.45 10.93 26.39
C GLN A 77 36.77 10.75 27.88
N THR A 78 36.28 11.64 28.73
CA THR A 78 36.55 11.65 30.19
C THR A 78 35.36 11.21 31.01
N LEU A 79 34.33 10.65 30.38
CA LEU A 79 33.10 10.26 31.04
C LEU A 79 33.33 9.08 32.00
N PRO A 80 33.15 9.26 33.32
CA PRO A 80 33.39 8.19 34.29
C PRO A 80 32.27 7.14 34.26
N LEU A 81 32.61 5.87 34.40
CA LEU A 81 31.62 4.80 34.60
C LEU A 81 31.13 4.81 36.05
N LYS A 82 29.81 4.69 36.24
CA LYS A 82 29.23 4.42 37.56
C LYS A 82 29.30 2.93 37.88
N ALA A 83 29.46 2.60 39.16
CA ALA A 83 29.26 1.24 39.62
C ALA A 83 27.78 0.87 39.54
N ALA A 84 27.46 -0.42 39.33
CA ALA A 84 26.08 -0.89 39.26
C ALA A 84 25.29 -0.66 40.57
N ALA A 85 25.98 -0.55 41.71
CA ALA A 85 25.37 -0.18 42.99
C ALA A 85 24.95 1.31 43.04
N ASP A 86 25.69 2.19 42.36
CA ASP A 86 25.43 3.64 42.30
C ASP A 86 24.40 4.00 41.20
N ASP A 87 24.11 3.10 40.27
CA ASP A 87 23.09 3.24 39.21
C ASP A 87 22.33 1.92 38.94
N PRO A 88 21.47 1.48 39.88
CA PRO A 88 20.79 0.18 39.78
C PRO A 88 19.79 0.08 38.61
N HIS A 89 19.33 1.22 38.08
CA HIS A 89 18.39 1.29 36.95
C HIS A 89 19.07 1.66 35.62
N PHE A 90 20.39 1.80 35.61
CA PHE A 90 21.18 2.20 34.44
C PHE A 90 20.73 3.54 33.85
N THR A 91 20.15 4.44 34.66
CA THR A 91 19.62 5.73 34.17
C THR A 91 20.75 6.62 33.66
N TYR A 92 21.89 6.60 34.34
CA TYR A 92 23.08 7.32 33.92
C TYR A 92 23.67 6.69 32.66
N THR A 93 23.88 5.37 32.67
CA THR A 93 24.50 4.64 31.55
C THR A 93 23.71 4.79 30.25
N LEU A 94 22.39 4.60 30.31
CA LEU A 94 21.50 4.69 29.15
C LEU A 94 21.32 6.14 28.68
N GLY A 95 21.27 7.10 29.62
CA GLY A 95 21.27 8.52 29.31
C GLY A 95 22.54 8.94 28.56
N ALA A 96 23.70 8.47 29.01
CA ALA A 96 24.98 8.72 28.36
C ALA A 96 25.05 8.10 26.95
N LEU A 97 24.58 6.86 26.76
CA LEU A 97 24.55 6.20 25.45
C LEU A 97 23.69 6.96 24.43
N ARG A 98 22.57 7.55 24.85
CA ARG A 98 21.74 8.40 23.97
C ARG A 98 22.45 9.68 23.54
N VAL A 99 23.23 10.28 24.43
CA VAL A 99 24.04 11.46 24.08
C VAL A 99 25.16 11.06 23.12
N CYS A 100 25.79 9.89 23.32
CA CYS A 100 26.74 9.33 22.37
C CYS A 100 26.11 9.13 20.97
N GLY A 101 24.88 8.61 20.91
CA GLY A 101 24.12 8.45 19.65
C GLY A 101 23.84 9.77 18.96
N TYR A 102 23.36 10.77 19.71
CA TYR A 102 23.07 12.09 19.16
C TYR A 102 24.30 12.76 18.52
N PHE A 103 25.47 12.69 19.15
CA PHE A 103 26.71 13.26 18.60
C PHE A 103 27.47 12.33 17.65
N SER A 104 26.91 11.15 17.34
CA SER A 104 27.52 10.12 16.49
C SER A 104 28.89 9.64 17.00
N ALA A 105 29.06 9.58 18.33
CA ALA A 105 30.30 9.17 19.00
C ALA A 105 30.44 7.64 19.07
N THR A 106 30.02 6.92 18.03
CA THR A 106 29.85 5.45 18.02
C THR A 106 31.15 4.69 18.26
N GLN A 107 32.28 5.21 17.79
CA GLN A 107 33.61 4.60 17.96
C GLN A 107 34.36 5.11 19.19
N SER A 108 33.72 5.91 20.05
CA SER A 108 34.39 6.44 21.23
C SER A 108 34.62 5.35 22.29
N PRO A 109 35.77 5.38 23.00
CA PRO A 109 36.03 4.45 24.11
C PRO A 109 34.93 4.46 25.18
N ALA A 110 34.33 5.63 25.43
CA ALA A 110 33.23 5.77 26.35
C ALA A 110 31.97 5.00 25.92
N THR A 111 31.65 4.98 24.62
CA THR A 111 30.49 4.22 24.12
C THR A 111 30.71 2.73 24.30
N PHE A 112 31.90 2.20 23.97
CA PHE A 112 32.24 0.80 24.23
C PHE A 112 32.19 0.46 25.72
N ASN A 113 32.74 1.32 26.57
CA ASN A 113 32.75 1.12 28.02
C ASN A 113 31.34 1.10 28.62
N LEU A 114 30.46 2.00 28.18
CA LEU A 114 29.07 2.05 28.62
C LEU A 114 28.26 0.85 28.11
N LEU A 115 28.46 0.43 26.86
CA LEU A 115 27.82 -0.75 26.30
C LEU A 115 28.28 -2.03 27.01
N ASN A 116 29.58 -2.18 27.24
CA ASN A 116 30.14 -3.30 28.01
C ASN A 116 29.63 -3.32 29.45
N HIS A 117 29.46 -2.16 30.07
CA HIS A 117 28.87 -2.07 31.40
C HIS A 117 27.40 -2.54 31.40
N ALA A 118 26.60 -2.09 30.44
CA ALA A 118 25.21 -2.50 30.31
C ALA A 118 25.07 -4.01 29.98
N THR A 119 25.90 -4.55 29.09
CA THR A 119 25.86 -5.97 28.71
C THR A 119 26.40 -6.90 29.80
N ARG A 120 27.38 -6.45 30.61
CA ARG A 120 27.88 -7.23 31.76
C ARG A 120 26.84 -7.38 32.86
N HIS A 121 25.97 -6.39 33.03
CA HIS A 121 24.96 -6.35 34.10
C HIS A 121 23.53 -6.55 33.56
N THR A 122 23.37 -7.32 32.48
CA THR A 122 22.07 -7.61 31.85
C THR A 122 20.99 -8.04 32.83
N PHE A 123 21.32 -8.84 33.84
CA PHE A 123 20.37 -9.36 34.83
C PHE A 123 19.65 -8.26 35.64
N LEU A 124 20.27 -7.08 35.79
CA LEU A 124 19.67 -5.93 36.48
C LEU A 124 18.74 -5.10 35.60
N LEU A 125 18.81 -5.27 34.27
CA LEU A 125 17.97 -4.54 33.34
C LEU A 125 16.53 -5.08 33.39
N ASP A 126 15.59 -4.17 33.62
CA ASP A 126 14.17 -4.44 33.49
C ASP A 126 13.68 -4.13 32.06
N ALA A 127 12.41 -4.41 31.77
CA ALA A 127 11.81 -4.17 30.46
C ALA A 127 11.97 -2.69 30.01
N PHE A 128 11.87 -1.73 30.92
CA PHE A 128 12.03 -0.32 30.57
C PHE A 128 13.49 0.03 30.25
N SER A 129 14.45 -0.43 31.06
CA SER A 129 15.88 -0.25 30.78
C SER A 129 16.30 -0.89 29.46
N PHE A 130 15.74 -2.06 29.10
CA PHE A 130 15.96 -2.66 27.77
C PHE A 130 15.41 -1.79 26.64
N TYR A 131 14.18 -1.28 26.78
CA TYR A 131 13.62 -0.35 25.79
C TYR A 131 14.50 0.88 25.58
N GLN A 132 15.00 1.46 26.68
CA GLN A 132 15.89 2.62 26.63
C GLN A 132 17.23 2.30 25.97
N LEU A 133 17.78 1.11 26.22
CA LEU A 133 19.00 0.58 25.57
C LEU A 133 18.79 0.39 24.07
N PHE A 134 17.68 -0.21 23.65
CA PHE A 134 17.36 -0.44 22.25
C PHE A 134 17.16 0.86 21.47
N LEU A 135 16.48 1.85 22.07
CA LEU A 135 16.41 3.19 21.49
C LEU A 135 17.79 3.81 21.31
N ALA A 136 18.69 3.68 22.28
CA ALA A 136 20.04 4.20 22.17
C ALA A 136 20.83 3.51 21.05
N LEU A 137 20.69 2.18 20.90
CA LEU A 137 21.33 1.42 19.82
C LEU A 137 20.79 1.83 18.44
N GLU A 138 19.49 2.06 18.31
CA GLU A 138 18.87 2.53 17.08
C GLU A 138 19.34 3.93 16.68
N GLU A 139 19.42 4.85 17.66
CA GLU A 139 19.95 6.22 17.45
C GLU A 139 21.44 6.19 17.06
N MET A 140 22.24 5.34 17.71
CA MET A 140 23.67 5.21 17.44
C MET A 140 23.99 4.53 16.09
N ARG A 141 23.14 3.60 15.62
CA ARG A 141 23.45 2.69 14.49
C ARG A 141 24.80 1.98 14.66
N HIS A 142 25.07 1.48 15.86
CA HIS A 142 26.37 0.91 16.23
C HIS A 142 26.69 -0.34 15.39
N PRO A 143 27.94 -0.54 14.91
CA PRO A 143 28.29 -1.69 14.07
C PRO A 143 28.07 -3.04 14.79
N GLN A 144 28.29 -3.09 16.10
CA GLN A 144 28.09 -4.30 16.93
C GLN A 144 26.66 -4.45 17.46
N THR A 145 25.67 -3.76 16.89
CA THR A 145 24.28 -3.85 17.39
C THR A 145 23.80 -5.30 17.43
N ALA A 146 24.05 -6.09 16.38
CA ALA A 146 23.65 -7.50 16.36
C ALA A 146 24.31 -8.35 17.48
N GLU A 147 25.59 -8.10 17.80
CA GLU A 147 26.30 -8.81 18.87
C GLU A 147 25.74 -8.42 20.25
N ILE A 148 25.42 -7.16 20.47
CA ILE A 148 24.84 -6.69 21.73
C ILE A 148 23.45 -7.30 21.92
N LEU A 149 22.65 -7.35 20.86
CA LEU A 149 21.32 -7.96 20.88
C LEU A 149 21.35 -9.45 21.20
N SER A 150 22.35 -10.18 20.72
CA SER A 150 22.51 -11.61 21.00
C SER A 150 22.92 -11.85 22.46
N ILE A 151 23.78 -10.98 23.03
CA ILE A 151 24.18 -11.05 24.45
C ILE A 151 22.99 -10.81 25.38
N VAL A 152 22.14 -9.83 25.07
CA VAL A 152 21.01 -9.48 25.95
C VAL A 152 19.77 -10.38 25.76
N LEU A 153 19.70 -11.12 24.65
CA LEU A 153 18.54 -11.93 24.26
C LEU A 153 18.01 -12.87 25.37
N PRO A 154 18.85 -13.63 26.11
CA PRO A 154 18.34 -14.54 27.15
C PRO A 154 17.55 -13.80 28.23
N ARG A 155 18.03 -12.63 28.64
CA ARG A 155 17.34 -11.83 29.65
C ARG A 155 16.10 -11.15 29.10
N VAL A 156 16.14 -10.69 27.85
CA VAL A 156 14.95 -10.14 27.16
C VAL A 156 13.83 -11.16 27.09
N MET A 157 14.16 -12.43 26.85
CA MET A 157 13.18 -13.53 26.88
C MET A 157 12.49 -13.67 28.23
N GLU A 158 13.23 -13.52 29.33
CA GLU A 158 12.67 -13.60 30.69
C GLU A 158 11.72 -12.45 31.01
N VAL A 159 12.05 -11.22 30.58
CA VAL A 159 11.24 -10.02 30.84
C VAL A 159 10.22 -9.71 29.73
N ALA A 160 10.10 -10.57 28.72
CA ALA A 160 9.29 -10.35 27.52
C ALA A 160 7.81 -10.01 27.80
N THR A 161 7.25 -10.51 28.90
CA THR A 161 5.85 -10.27 29.29
C THR A 161 5.63 -8.95 30.02
N ASP A 162 6.70 -8.31 30.50
CA ASP A 162 6.64 -7.07 31.28
C ASP A 162 6.68 -5.81 30.40
N PHE A 163 6.96 -5.97 29.10
CA PHE A 163 6.95 -4.91 28.12
C PHE A 163 5.54 -4.31 27.93
N THR A 164 5.49 -3.02 27.66
CA THR A 164 4.30 -2.38 27.08
C THR A 164 4.20 -2.70 25.60
N GLU A 165 3.05 -2.45 24.99
CA GLU A 165 2.83 -2.68 23.55
C GLU A 165 3.84 -1.91 22.68
N GLY A 166 4.06 -0.61 22.97
CA GLY A 166 5.01 0.21 22.23
C GLY A 166 6.46 -0.25 22.38
N GLU A 167 6.81 -0.78 23.55
CA GLU A 167 8.13 -1.40 23.80
C GLU A 167 8.25 -2.71 23.00
N ALA A 168 7.26 -3.60 23.09
CA ALA A 168 7.24 -4.89 22.40
C ALA A 168 7.34 -4.72 20.88
N ARG A 169 6.68 -3.72 20.31
CA ARG A 169 6.81 -3.36 18.89
C ARG A 169 8.24 -2.99 18.52
N LEU A 170 8.87 -2.08 19.26
CA LEU A 170 10.23 -1.64 18.98
C LEU A 170 11.22 -2.82 19.03
N LEU A 171 11.03 -3.74 19.99
CA LEU A 171 11.81 -4.96 20.06
C LEU A 171 11.60 -5.86 18.83
N LEU A 172 10.36 -6.09 18.41
CA LEU A 172 10.05 -6.89 17.22
C LEU A 172 10.76 -6.31 15.98
N ASP A 173 10.61 -5.00 15.75
CA ASP A 173 11.22 -4.29 14.62
C ASP A 173 12.75 -4.45 14.60
N LEU A 174 13.38 -4.30 15.77
CA LEU A 174 14.83 -4.30 15.91
C LEU A 174 15.43 -5.71 15.81
N TYR A 175 14.84 -6.71 16.47
CA TYR A 175 15.27 -8.11 16.35
C TYR A 175 15.02 -8.67 14.95
N PHE A 176 13.93 -8.27 14.29
CA PHE A 176 13.65 -8.63 12.91
C PHE A 176 14.70 -8.07 11.96
N LYS A 177 14.99 -6.76 12.06
CA LYS A 177 15.99 -6.08 11.20
C LYS A 177 17.39 -6.69 11.28
N HIS A 178 17.77 -7.23 12.44
CA HIS A 178 19.06 -7.87 12.66
C HIS A 178 19.04 -9.40 12.46
N ASN A 179 17.94 -10.00 11.99
CA ASN A 179 17.77 -11.45 11.81
C ASN A 179 18.02 -12.28 13.09
N LEU A 180 17.69 -11.72 14.26
CA LEU A 180 17.85 -12.38 15.56
C LEU A 180 16.51 -12.76 16.20
N LEU A 181 15.40 -12.53 15.51
CA LEU A 181 14.07 -12.82 16.02
C LEU A 181 13.80 -14.34 16.02
N THR A 182 13.74 -14.93 17.20
CA THR A 182 13.32 -16.33 17.37
C THR A 182 11.80 -16.44 17.38
N LYS A 183 11.27 -17.61 17.01
CA LYS A 183 9.82 -17.87 17.03
C LYS A 183 9.22 -17.63 18.41
N GLU A 184 9.91 -18.09 19.46
CA GLU A 184 9.46 -17.95 20.84
C GLU A 184 9.43 -16.48 21.31
N LEU A 185 10.45 -15.68 20.97
CA LEU A 185 10.46 -14.25 21.28
C LEU A 185 9.30 -13.53 20.55
N SER A 186 9.12 -13.83 19.27
CA SER A 186 8.03 -13.26 18.47
C SER A 186 6.66 -13.62 19.06
N GLU A 187 6.45 -14.86 19.50
CA GLU A 187 5.19 -15.29 20.13
C GLU A 187 4.91 -14.53 21.43
N ARG A 188 5.92 -14.35 22.30
CA ARG A 188 5.77 -13.62 23.56
C ARG A 188 5.47 -12.13 23.32
N LEU A 189 6.22 -11.47 22.45
CA LEU A 189 6.04 -10.04 22.16
C LEU A 189 4.73 -9.77 21.41
N ALA A 190 4.40 -10.58 20.40
CA ALA A 190 3.11 -10.47 19.71
C ALA A 190 1.95 -10.73 20.67
N GLY A 191 2.09 -11.67 21.61
CA GLY A 191 1.09 -11.93 22.65
C GLY A 191 0.82 -10.72 23.55
N VAL A 192 1.83 -9.93 23.89
CA VAL A 192 1.67 -8.66 24.63
C VAL A 192 0.83 -7.67 23.83
N ILE A 193 1.16 -7.48 22.54
CA ILE A 193 0.42 -6.57 21.65
C ILE A 193 -1.02 -7.07 21.49
N THR A 194 -1.23 -8.35 21.16
CA THR A 194 -2.55 -8.98 21.03
C THR A 194 -3.41 -8.76 22.28
N GLY A 195 -2.81 -8.91 23.47
CA GLY A 195 -3.49 -8.72 24.75
C GLY A 195 -4.00 -7.30 25.01
N SER A 196 -3.42 -6.28 24.37
CA SER A 196 -3.81 -4.88 24.52
C SER A 196 -4.61 -4.31 23.34
N VAL A 197 -4.75 -5.02 22.21
CA VAL A 197 -5.36 -4.51 20.95
C VAL A 197 -6.70 -3.80 21.16
N ASN A 198 -7.58 -4.37 21.99
CA ASN A 198 -8.93 -3.83 22.17
C ASN A 198 -8.95 -2.45 22.84
N ASP A 199 -7.91 -2.12 23.59
CA ASP A 199 -7.83 -0.91 24.42
C ASP A 199 -6.96 0.19 23.80
N LEU A 200 -6.43 -0.03 22.60
CA LEU A 200 -5.53 0.88 21.91
C LEU A 200 -6.26 2.10 21.34
N SER A 201 -5.59 3.24 21.43
CA SER A 201 -5.97 4.45 20.69
C SER A 201 -5.83 4.22 19.18
N GLY A 202 -6.44 5.09 18.35
CA GLY A 202 -6.33 4.98 16.90
C GLY A 202 -4.87 4.93 16.41
N LYS A 203 -4.04 5.84 16.93
CA LYS A 203 -2.60 5.93 16.60
C LYS A 203 -1.81 4.70 17.04
N ASP A 204 -2.07 4.21 18.25
CA ASP A 204 -1.38 3.03 18.77
C ASP A 204 -1.79 1.78 17.98
N LEU A 205 -3.07 1.64 17.64
CA LEU A 205 -3.60 0.55 16.80
C LEU A 205 -2.96 0.53 15.40
N ILE A 206 -2.78 1.70 14.77
CA ILE A 206 -2.07 1.83 13.49
C ILE A 206 -0.63 1.32 13.65
N SER A 207 0.03 1.71 14.74
CA SER A 207 1.40 1.28 15.03
C SER A 207 1.49 -0.24 15.29
N ALA A 208 0.51 -0.83 15.97
CA ALA A 208 0.42 -2.27 16.20
C ALA A 208 0.31 -3.05 14.89
N VAL A 209 -0.54 -2.58 13.96
CA VAL A 209 -0.70 -3.19 12.64
C VAL A 209 0.57 -3.06 11.81
N SER A 210 1.29 -1.93 11.91
CA SER A 210 2.56 -1.76 11.19
C SER A 210 3.64 -2.78 11.59
N ALA A 211 3.51 -3.39 12.77
CA ALA A 211 4.43 -4.40 13.28
C ALA A 211 4.19 -5.81 12.72
N VAL A 212 3.03 -6.06 12.08
CA VAL A 212 2.65 -7.40 11.57
C VAL A 212 3.70 -8.02 10.63
N PRO A 213 4.32 -7.27 9.69
CA PRO A 213 5.39 -7.81 8.88
C PRO A 213 6.64 -8.19 9.68
N ASN A 214 6.91 -7.48 10.77
CA ASN A 214 8.11 -7.67 11.59
C ASN A 214 7.95 -8.80 12.62
N MET A 215 6.76 -9.41 12.73
CA MET A 215 6.56 -10.65 13.50
C MET A 215 7.24 -11.87 12.84
N ALA A 216 7.65 -11.75 11.57
CA ALA A 216 8.40 -12.72 10.75
C ALA A 216 7.74 -14.09 10.47
N PHE A 217 6.94 -14.62 11.39
CA PHE A 217 6.37 -15.96 11.30
C PHE A 217 4.87 -15.92 10.99
N GLU A 218 4.46 -16.64 9.95
CA GLU A 218 3.08 -16.67 9.44
C GLU A 218 2.04 -17.02 10.49
N GLN A 219 2.31 -18.05 11.30
CA GLN A 219 1.39 -18.51 12.33
C GLN A 219 1.13 -17.42 13.38
N ILE A 220 2.12 -16.59 13.69
CA ILE A 220 2.04 -15.54 14.70
C ILE A 220 1.28 -14.33 14.13
N SER A 221 1.69 -13.86 12.95
CA SER A 221 1.01 -12.76 12.25
C SER A 221 -0.47 -13.09 12.00
N ARG A 222 -0.78 -14.33 11.63
CA ARG A 222 -2.16 -14.81 11.45
C ARG A 222 -2.95 -14.78 12.76
N ARG A 223 -2.42 -15.34 13.85
CA ARG A 223 -3.09 -15.31 15.16
C ARG A 223 -3.34 -13.89 15.65
N PHE A 224 -2.38 -12.99 15.44
CA PHE A 224 -2.55 -11.58 15.74
C PHE A 224 -3.70 -10.96 14.93
N LEU A 225 -3.72 -11.14 13.60
CA LEU A 225 -4.76 -10.59 12.74
C LEU A 225 -6.15 -11.16 13.07
N GLU A 226 -6.23 -12.46 13.37
CA GLU A 226 -7.47 -13.12 13.81
C GLU A 226 -7.99 -12.50 15.11
N ALA A 227 -7.12 -12.30 16.11
CA ALA A 227 -7.49 -11.70 17.39
C ALA A 227 -7.81 -10.20 17.29
N ALA A 228 -7.09 -9.46 16.44
CA ALA A 228 -7.24 -8.01 16.25
C ALA A 228 -8.45 -7.64 15.36
N THR A 229 -8.95 -8.59 14.57
CA THR A 229 -10.04 -8.37 13.59
C THR A 229 -11.24 -7.59 14.15
N PRO A 230 -11.83 -7.93 15.32
CA PRO A 230 -13.00 -7.21 15.82
C PRO A 230 -12.74 -5.72 16.04
N ARG A 231 -11.56 -5.37 16.58
CA ARG A 231 -11.16 -3.98 16.83
C ARG A 231 -10.83 -3.25 15.54
N LEU A 232 -10.14 -3.90 14.62
CA LEU A 232 -9.80 -3.35 13.30
C LEU A 232 -11.05 -3.07 12.47
N CYS A 233 -11.98 -4.02 12.39
CA CYS A 233 -13.27 -3.83 11.73
C CYS A 233 -14.05 -2.66 12.33
N ARG A 234 -14.07 -2.52 13.66
CA ARG A 234 -14.73 -1.39 14.32
C ARG A 234 -14.10 -0.06 13.92
N ALA A 235 -12.77 0.05 13.99
CA ALA A 235 -12.05 1.27 13.61
C ALA A 235 -12.31 1.68 12.15
N LEU A 236 -12.32 0.70 11.25
CA LEU A 236 -12.59 0.90 9.83
C LEU A 236 -14.04 1.36 9.59
N ARG A 237 -15.02 0.79 10.30
CA ARG A 237 -16.43 1.23 10.23
C ARG A 237 -16.61 2.65 10.75
N GLU A 238 -16.05 2.96 11.91
CA GLU A 238 -16.08 4.31 12.50
C GLU A 238 -15.53 5.34 11.50
N ALA A 239 -14.41 5.03 10.84
CA ALA A 239 -13.86 5.88 9.79
C ALA A 239 -14.80 6.05 8.59
N THR A 240 -15.46 4.97 8.14
CA THR A 240 -16.43 5.10 7.03
C THR A 240 -17.65 5.92 7.41
N GLU A 241 -18.14 5.79 8.64
CA GLU A 241 -19.27 6.56 9.16
C GLU A 241 -18.91 8.04 9.28
N GLN A 242 -17.69 8.36 9.75
CA GLN A 242 -17.18 9.73 9.81
C GLN A 242 -17.06 10.36 8.42
N VAL A 243 -16.57 9.62 7.42
CA VAL A 243 -16.54 10.11 6.03
C VAL A 243 -17.94 10.41 5.51
N GLN A 244 -18.90 9.51 5.76
CA GLN A 244 -20.29 9.71 5.35
C GLN A 244 -20.91 10.92 6.05
N LEU A 245 -20.67 11.08 7.36
CA LEU A 245 -21.10 12.24 8.13
C LEU A 245 -20.49 13.54 7.57
N TYR A 246 -19.20 13.53 7.23
CA TYR A 246 -18.53 14.68 6.61
C TYR A 246 -19.16 15.02 5.26
N LYS A 247 -19.41 14.02 4.40
CA LYS A 247 -20.07 14.21 3.11
C LYS A 247 -21.48 14.78 3.28
N ALA A 248 -22.28 14.21 4.18
CA ALA A 248 -23.65 14.69 4.46
C ALA A 248 -23.68 16.12 5.03
N THR A 249 -22.68 16.48 5.86
CA THR A 249 -22.63 17.78 6.52
C THR A 249 -22.11 18.88 5.60
N TYR A 250 -21.06 18.61 4.81
CA TYR A 250 -20.32 19.63 4.06
C TYR A 250 -20.41 19.51 2.53
N LEU A 251 -20.85 18.36 1.99
CA LEU A 251 -20.82 18.08 0.54
C LEU A 251 -22.20 17.77 -0.08
N GLU A 252 -23.24 17.46 0.70
CA GLU A 252 -24.61 17.25 0.20
C GLU A 252 -25.36 18.57 -0.07
N HIS A 253 -26.20 18.58 -1.12
CA HIS A 253 -26.99 19.74 -1.51
C HIS A 253 -28.15 19.99 -0.55
N ALA A 254 -28.44 21.25 -0.22
CA ALA A 254 -29.67 21.67 0.48
C ALA A 254 -30.98 21.51 -0.34
N GLY A 255 -30.97 20.69 -1.40
CA GLY A 255 -31.96 20.72 -2.48
C GLY A 255 -32.45 19.34 -2.90
N ARG A 256 -33.02 18.54 -1.99
CA ARG A 256 -34.04 17.52 -2.30
C ARG A 256 -34.73 17.07 -1.00
N GLY A 257 -35.93 17.56 -0.77
CA GLY A 257 -36.83 17.08 0.28
C GLY A 257 -36.50 17.57 1.70
N ALA A 258 -36.86 18.83 1.98
CA ALA A 258 -36.85 19.44 3.31
C ALA A 258 -37.88 18.83 4.29
N ALA A 259 -37.97 17.50 4.38
CA ALA A 259 -38.86 16.82 5.34
C ALA A 259 -38.27 15.55 5.97
N ALA A 260 -37.13 15.02 5.51
CA ALA A 260 -36.58 13.77 6.03
C ALA A 260 -35.14 13.85 6.59
N SER A 261 -34.45 14.99 6.44
CA SER A 261 -33.04 15.14 6.80
C SER A 261 -32.78 16.12 7.96
N ASP A 262 -33.79 16.47 8.75
CA ASP A 262 -33.55 17.20 10.01
C ASP A 262 -33.06 16.27 11.14
N ALA A 263 -33.14 14.95 10.97
CA ALA A 263 -32.70 13.97 11.96
C ALA A 263 -31.21 13.59 11.85
N ALA A 264 -30.54 13.91 10.73
CA ALA A 264 -29.16 13.50 10.46
C ALA A 264 -28.15 14.67 10.44
N ARG A 265 -28.61 15.92 10.54
CA ARG A 265 -27.72 16.98 11.02
C ARG A 265 -27.43 16.63 12.47
N PRO A 266 -26.16 16.46 12.89
CA PRO A 266 -25.87 16.45 14.31
C PRO A 266 -26.40 17.78 14.82
N MET A 267 -27.51 17.72 15.57
CA MET A 267 -27.99 18.83 16.35
C MET A 267 -26.77 19.31 17.13
N LEU A 268 -26.22 20.46 16.74
CA LEU A 268 -25.86 21.48 17.71
C LEU A 268 -27.11 21.59 18.59
N ARG A 269 -27.12 20.82 19.68
CA ARG A 269 -28.14 20.89 20.70
C ARG A 269 -28.28 22.37 20.99
N ARG A 270 -29.48 22.90 20.73
CA ARG A 270 -30.00 24.03 21.49
C ARG A 270 -29.74 23.65 22.95
N ASP A 271 -28.72 24.24 23.55
CA ASP A 271 -28.66 24.31 24.99
C ASP A 271 -29.93 25.06 25.40
N ALA A 272 -30.86 24.31 25.97
CA ALA A 272 -31.97 24.85 26.69
C ALA A 272 -31.38 25.56 27.91
N ASP A 273 -31.20 26.87 27.79
CA ASP A 273 -31.51 27.88 28.80
C ASP A 273 -31.34 29.27 28.15
N GLY A 274 -32.48 29.92 27.88
CA GLY A 274 -32.55 31.27 27.30
C GLY A 274 -33.32 31.29 25.97
N GLN A 275 -34.40 32.07 25.93
CA GLN A 275 -35.28 32.27 24.78
C GLN A 275 -34.51 32.59 23.47
N PRO A 276 -35.04 32.20 22.28
CA PRO A 276 -34.51 32.72 21.03
C PRO A 276 -34.62 34.25 21.03
N PRO A 277 -33.56 35.00 20.65
CA PRO A 277 -33.67 36.45 20.57
C PRO A 277 -34.71 36.80 19.50
N GLN A 278 -35.63 37.69 19.86
CA GLN A 278 -36.78 38.08 19.05
C GLN A 278 -36.42 38.91 17.80
N ASN A 279 -35.14 39.21 17.54
CA ASN A 279 -34.71 40.01 16.39
C ASN A 279 -33.42 39.47 15.75
N PRO A 280 -33.41 39.19 14.43
CA PRO A 280 -32.23 38.74 13.68
C PRO A 280 -31.16 39.84 13.47
N ASP A 281 -31.47 41.10 13.76
CA ASP A 281 -30.58 42.25 13.51
C ASP A 281 -29.61 42.56 14.66
N MET A 282 -29.60 41.74 15.73
CA MET A 282 -28.78 41.96 16.94
C MET A 282 -27.83 40.79 17.26
N GLU A 283 -27.37 40.02 16.26
CA GLU A 283 -26.24 39.11 16.49
C GLU A 283 -24.93 39.90 16.58
N THR A 284 -24.30 39.93 17.76
CA THR A 284 -22.99 40.59 17.90
C THR A 284 -21.92 39.83 17.08
N PRO A 285 -20.97 40.52 16.41
CA PRO A 285 -19.93 39.89 15.57
C PRO A 285 -19.12 38.81 16.30
N THR A 286 -19.03 38.92 17.63
CA THR A 286 -18.36 37.99 18.55
C THR A 286 -19.02 36.62 18.66
N GLU A 287 -20.34 36.52 18.64
CA GLU A 287 -21.01 35.21 18.73
C GLU A 287 -20.92 34.43 17.42
N ARG A 288 -21.06 35.13 16.28
CA ARG A 288 -20.86 34.53 14.95
C ARG A 288 -19.45 33.98 14.77
N THR A 289 -18.43 34.71 15.25
CA THR A 289 -17.04 34.26 15.16
C THR A 289 -16.76 33.06 16.08
N LEU A 290 -17.35 33.00 17.27
CA LEU A 290 -17.24 31.84 18.16
C LEU A 290 -17.94 30.58 17.60
N ARG A 291 -19.12 30.73 16.97
CA ARG A 291 -19.80 29.61 16.31
C ARG A 291 -18.97 29.04 15.16
N ARG A 292 -18.41 29.91 14.31
CA ARG A 292 -17.51 29.49 13.20
C ARG A 292 -16.27 28.77 13.71
N ARG A 293 -15.62 29.26 14.78
CA ARG A 293 -14.47 28.58 15.38
C ARG A 293 -14.80 27.17 15.88
N LYS A 294 -15.93 27.00 16.57
CA LYS A 294 -16.37 25.67 17.04
C LYS A 294 -16.68 24.72 15.88
N GLU A 295 -17.25 25.23 14.80
CA GLU A 295 -17.50 24.46 13.58
C GLU A 295 -16.20 24.04 12.89
N GLU A 296 -15.21 24.94 12.79
CA GLU A 296 -13.87 24.65 12.29
C GLU A 296 -13.13 23.62 13.16
N GLU A 297 -13.22 23.74 14.49
CA GLU A 297 -12.64 22.77 15.44
C GLU A 297 -13.27 21.38 15.30
N TRP A 298 -14.61 21.31 15.19
CA TRP A 298 -15.33 20.06 14.95
C TRP A 298 -14.96 19.44 13.61
N ARG A 299 -14.89 20.26 12.56
CA ARG A 299 -14.48 19.86 11.22
C ARG A 299 -13.08 19.28 11.22
N GLN A 300 -12.13 19.95 11.86
CA GLN A 300 -10.75 19.48 11.99
C GLN A 300 -10.69 18.16 12.74
N LEU A 301 -11.45 18.01 13.82
CA LEU A 301 -11.54 16.76 14.58
C LEU A 301 -12.09 15.60 13.73
N LEU A 302 -13.13 15.83 12.92
CA LEU A 302 -13.64 14.82 11.99
C LEU A 302 -12.59 14.44 10.95
N ILE A 303 -11.92 15.43 10.36
CA ILE A 303 -10.85 15.21 9.38
C ILE A 303 -9.72 14.39 10.00
N ASP A 304 -9.27 14.72 11.20
CA ASP A 304 -8.21 13.99 11.91
C ASP A 304 -8.59 12.52 12.14
N GLN A 305 -9.82 12.24 12.57
CA GLN A 305 -10.31 10.86 12.75
C GLN A 305 -10.40 10.09 11.42
N ILE A 306 -10.85 10.75 10.36
CA ILE A 306 -10.88 10.19 9.00
C ILE A 306 -9.45 9.86 8.53
N TYR A 307 -8.48 10.74 8.80
CA TYR A 307 -7.06 10.50 8.51
C TYR A 307 -6.48 9.33 9.28
N GLU A 308 -6.86 9.13 10.55
CA GLU A 308 -6.47 7.95 11.32
C GLU A 308 -7.02 6.67 10.68
N GLY A 309 -8.30 6.65 10.31
CA GLY A 309 -8.90 5.52 9.59
C GLY A 309 -8.24 5.21 8.26
N LEU A 310 -7.93 6.24 7.46
CA LEU A 310 -7.21 6.08 6.21
C LEU A 310 -5.77 5.58 6.42
N SER A 311 -5.10 6.05 7.47
CA SER A 311 -3.76 5.61 7.85
C SER A 311 -3.77 4.13 8.27
N LEU A 312 -4.77 3.72 9.05
CA LEU A 312 -4.99 2.31 9.39
C LEU A 312 -5.20 1.45 8.14
N HIS A 313 -6.05 1.90 7.23
CA HIS A 313 -6.27 1.23 5.95
C HIS A 313 -4.96 1.08 5.14
N ARG A 314 -4.12 2.12 5.10
CA ARG A 314 -2.81 2.06 4.43
C ARG A 314 -1.82 1.10 5.11
N GLU A 315 -1.75 1.06 6.44
CA GLU A 315 -0.87 0.13 7.15
C GLU A 315 -1.32 -1.33 6.98
N LEU A 316 -2.62 -1.59 6.99
CA LEU A 316 -3.17 -2.90 6.66
C LEU A 316 -2.74 -3.31 5.24
N GLN A 317 -2.86 -2.41 4.26
CA GLN A 317 -2.41 -2.68 2.89
C GLN A 317 -0.89 -2.94 2.76
N LYS A 318 -0.04 -2.33 3.59
CA LYS A 318 1.40 -2.68 3.57
C LYS A 318 1.64 -4.15 3.97
N SER A 319 0.71 -4.71 4.74
CA SER A 319 0.74 -6.11 5.20
C SER A 319 0.01 -7.08 4.26
N ILE A 320 -0.07 -6.79 2.95
CA ILE A 320 -0.78 -7.60 1.94
C ILE A 320 -0.45 -9.10 2.02
N THR A 321 0.83 -9.45 2.21
CA THR A 321 1.30 -10.85 2.29
C THR A 321 0.72 -11.61 3.48
N TRP A 322 0.32 -10.91 4.54
CA TRP A 322 -0.25 -11.49 5.75
C TRP A 322 -1.77 -11.40 5.75
N LEU A 323 -2.31 -10.34 5.17
CA LEU A 323 -3.74 -10.14 5.03
C LEU A 323 -4.41 -11.20 4.14
N CYS A 324 -3.67 -11.96 3.33
CA CYS A 324 -4.31 -13.02 2.52
C CYS A 324 -4.85 -14.14 3.41
N TRP A 325 -4.38 -14.19 4.66
CA TRP A 325 -4.85 -15.08 5.71
C TRP A 325 -5.78 -14.40 6.71
N ALA A 326 -6.08 -13.11 6.53
CA ALA A 326 -6.95 -12.39 7.44
C ALA A 326 -8.39 -12.92 7.39
N PRO A 327 -9.13 -12.85 8.51
CA PRO A 327 -10.53 -13.18 8.52
C PRO A 327 -11.33 -12.36 7.50
N ARG A 328 -12.29 -13.02 6.86
CA ARG A 328 -13.19 -12.42 5.86
C ARG A 328 -13.84 -11.08 6.30
N PRO A 329 -14.29 -10.91 7.56
CA PRO A 329 -14.85 -9.63 8.01
C PRO A 329 -13.88 -8.46 7.82
N LEU A 330 -12.58 -8.66 8.07
CA LEU A 330 -11.58 -7.60 7.92
C LEU A 330 -11.40 -7.21 6.45
N LEU A 331 -11.36 -8.20 5.55
CA LEU A 331 -11.27 -7.96 4.11
C LEU A 331 -12.50 -7.19 3.57
N ASN A 332 -13.69 -7.53 4.05
CA ASN A 332 -14.92 -6.82 3.67
C ASN A 332 -14.89 -5.36 4.10
N GLU A 333 -14.45 -5.07 5.33
CA GLU A 333 -14.32 -3.68 5.80
C GLU A 333 -13.23 -2.92 5.05
N LEU A 334 -12.10 -3.57 4.73
CA LEU A 334 -11.06 -2.96 3.89
C LEU A 334 -11.59 -2.55 2.51
N VAL A 335 -12.35 -3.44 1.86
CA VAL A 335 -13.01 -3.14 0.58
C VAL A 335 -14.02 -1.99 0.75
N ARG A 336 -14.85 -2.03 1.79
CA ARG A 336 -15.84 -0.99 2.07
C ARG A 336 -15.17 0.37 2.28
N CYS A 337 -14.11 0.44 3.07
CA CYS A 337 -13.30 1.65 3.25
C CYS A 337 -12.75 2.13 1.90
N ALA A 338 -12.05 1.25 1.17
CA ALA A 338 -11.47 1.61 -0.13
C ALA A 338 -12.50 2.23 -1.09
N LEU A 339 -13.72 1.69 -1.13
CA LEU A 339 -14.81 2.22 -1.95
C LEU A 339 -15.27 3.60 -1.49
N ILE A 340 -15.57 3.78 -0.19
CA ILE A 340 -16.11 5.06 0.33
C ILE A 340 -15.09 6.20 0.18
N PHE A 341 -13.80 5.91 0.39
CA PHE A 341 -12.72 6.87 0.26
C PHE A 341 -12.26 7.10 -1.20
N SER A 342 -12.76 6.32 -2.16
CA SER A 342 -12.50 6.50 -3.60
C SER A 342 -13.70 7.03 -4.37
N GLU A 343 -14.82 7.29 -3.68
CA GLU A 343 -15.97 7.94 -4.30
C GLU A 343 -15.59 9.34 -4.80
N PRO A 344 -15.93 9.69 -6.05
CA PRO A 344 -15.72 11.03 -6.57
C PRO A 344 -16.50 12.02 -5.70
N LEU A 345 -15.78 12.98 -5.12
CA LEU A 345 -16.35 13.95 -4.17
C LEU A 345 -17.21 15.01 -4.87
N LEU A 346 -16.92 15.26 -6.14
CA LEU A 346 -17.65 16.15 -7.02
C LEU A 346 -18.01 15.34 -8.26
N ALA A 347 -19.24 14.82 -8.32
CA ALA A 347 -19.80 14.48 -9.63
C ALA A 347 -19.91 15.79 -10.40
N ASP A 348 -19.38 15.84 -11.63
CA ASP A 348 -19.24 17.02 -12.50
C ASP A 348 -20.14 18.18 -12.06
N ALA A 349 -19.57 19.09 -11.26
CA ALA A 349 -20.28 20.21 -10.64
C ALA A 349 -20.93 21.14 -11.68
N ALA A 350 -20.59 20.97 -12.96
CA ALA A 350 -21.19 21.65 -14.09
C ALA A 350 -22.59 21.12 -14.48
N GLU A 351 -22.93 19.85 -14.20
CA GLU A 351 -24.20 19.25 -14.65
C GLU A 351 -25.32 19.29 -13.59
N GLN A 352 -24.99 19.44 -12.30
CA GLN A 352 -25.94 19.38 -11.19
C GLN A 352 -26.31 20.76 -10.60
N LEU A 353 -26.23 21.82 -11.40
CA LEU A 353 -26.86 23.09 -11.05
C LEU A 353 -28.39 22.88 -10.97
N PRO A 354 -29.08 23.36 -9.91
CA PRO A 354 -30.53 23.24 -9.82
C PRO A 354 -31.18 23.90 -11.04
N ALA A 355 -32.04 23.15 -11.73
CA ALA A 355 -32.81 23.61 -12.90
C ALA A 355 -33.56 24.95 -12.66
N ALA A 356 -33.86 25.26 -11.40
CA ALA A 356 -34.45 26.53 -10.97
C ALA A 356 -33.61 27.79 -11.33
N LEU A 357 -32.32 27.66 -11.67
CA LEU A 357 -31.49 28.77 -12.14
C LEU A 357 -31.33 28.81 -13.67
N LYS A 358 -31.59 27.71 -14.39
CA LYS A 358 -31.60 27.72 -15.87
C LYS A 358 -32.87 28.41 -16.42
N ASP A 359 -33.99 28.32 -15.70
CA ASP A 359 -35.27 28.87 -16.16
C ASP A 359 -35.46 30.39 -15.92
N LYS A 360 -34.50 31.08 -15.27
CA LYS A 360 -34.56 32.55 -15.07
C LYS A 360 -33.77 33.37 -16.08
N ALA A 361 -33.09 32.74 -17.05
CA ALA A 361 -32.30 33.45 -18.05
C ALA A 361 -33.12 33.91 -19.28
N THR A 362 -34.39 33.55 -19.39
CA THR A 362 -35.25 33.91 -20.54
C THR A 362 -36.50 34.67 -20.08
N GLY A 363 -36.32 35.80 -19.38
CA GLY A 363 -37.46 36.65 -19.02
C GLY A 363 -37.08 37.88 -18.22
N ALA A 364 -36.74 38.95 -18.96
CA ALA A 364 -36.91 40.37 -18.65
C ALA A 364 -36.65 40.93 -17.23
N SER A 365 -35.85 42.00 -17.24
CA SER A 365 -35.83 43.17 -16.34
C SER A 365 -34.76 43.22 -15.25
N ALA A 366 -34.05 44.35 -15.28
CA ALA A 366 -32.97 44.73 -14.41
C ALA A 366 -33.39 44.77 -12.93
N SER A 367 -32.62 44.09 -12.08
CA SER A 367 -32.61 44.25 -10.63
C SER A 367 -31.19 43.93 -10.14
N SER A 368 -30.63 44.83 -9.33
CA SER A 368 -29.28 44.74 -8.75
C SER A 368 -29.06 43.51 -7.85
N VAL A 369 -30.09 42.68 -7.65
CA VAL A 369 -30.06 41.45 -6.86
C VAL A 369 -29.48 40.26 -7.64
N ALA A 370 -29.50 40.28 -8.99
CA ALA A 370 -28.99 39.16 -9.80
C ALA A 370 -27.46 39.01 -9.76
N ILE A 371 -26.73 40.07 -9.43
CA ILE A 371 -25.25 40.05 -9.33
C ILE A 371 -24.79 39.47 -7.98
N SER A 372 -25.55 39.67 -6.88
CA SER A 372 -25.22 39.06 -5.57
C SER A 372 -25.48 37.55 -5.55
N ALA A 373 -26.56 37.08 -6.20
CA ALA A 373 -26.89 35.66 -6.28
C ALA A 373 -25.82 34.83 -7.04
N ASN A 374 -25.21 35.39 -8.09
CA ASN A 374 -24.13 34.74 -8.82
C ASN A 374 -22.81 34.72 -8.02
N GLY A 375 -22.53 35.77 -7.23
CA GLY A 375 -21.35 35.82 -6.36
C GLY A 375 -21.46 34.88 -5.14
N GLU A 376 -22.64 34.79 -4.53
CA GLU A 376 -22.93 33.86 -3.43
C GLU A 376 -22.86 32.40 -3.89
N LEU A 377 -23.39 32.08 -5.07
CA LEU A 377 -23.29 30.73 -5.64
C LEU A 377 -21.84 30.35 -5.94
N ALA A 378 -21.05 31.26 -6.51
CA ALA A 378 -19.63 31.03 -6.75
C ALA A 378 -18.84 30.83 -5.45
N ALA A 379 -19.18 31.58 -4.38
CA ALA A 379 -18.58 31.41 -3.06
C ALA A 379 -18.94 30.04 -2.44
N ILE A 380 -20.20 29.59 -2.54
CA ILE A 380 -20.64 28.27 -2.06
C ILE A 380 -19.95 27.14 -2.83
N VAL A 381 -19.78 27.29 -4.16
CA VAL A 381 -19.05 26.31 -4.98
C VAL A 381 -17.57 26.27 -4.61
N ALA A 382 -16.92 27.42 -4.44
CA ALA A 382 -15.51 27.50 -4.03
C ALA A 382 -15.29 26.93 -2.62
N GLU A 383 -16.20 27.20 -1.69
CA GLU A 383 -16.18 26.65 -0.34
C GLU A 383 -16.36 25.12 -0.34
N ARG A 384 -17.27 24.61 -1.17
CA ARG A 384 -17.47 23.16 -1.36
C ARG A 384 -16.27 22.48 -2.00
N GLU A 385 -15.63 23.13 -2.98
CA GLU A 385 -14.37 22.64 -3.55
C GLU A 385 -13.27 22.58 -2.48
N ASN A 386 -13.17 23.58 -1.60
CA ASN A 386 -12.25 23.54 -0.47
C ASN A 386 -12.58 22.39 0.49
N TYR A 387 -13.87 22.18 0.80
CA TYR A 387 -14.33 21.06 1.64
C TYR A 387 -14.04 19.69 1.01
N ALA A 388 -14.13 19.57 -0.30
CA ALA A 388 -13.78 18.36 -1.03
C ALA A 388 -12.26 18.13 -1.04
N ARG A 389 -11.44 19.18 -1.17
CA ARG A 389 -9.97 19.09 -1.12
C ARG A 389 -9.45 18.65 0.25
N ASP A 390 -10.11 19.07 1.33
CA ASP A 390 -9.69 18.76 2.69
C ASP A 390 -9.97 17.30 3.10
N LEU A 391 -10.92 16.63 2.44
CA LEU A 391 -11.23 15.22 2.71
C LEU A 391 -10.17 14.31 2.05
N PRO A 392 -9.46 13.47 2.83
CA PRO A 392 -8.42 12.63 2.27
C PRO A 392 -9.01 11.48 1.44
N GLN A 393 -8.38 11.21 0.30
CA GLN A 393 -8.83 10.17 -0.64
C GLN A 393 -7.88 8.96 -0.68
N VAL A 394 -8.46 7.80 -1.03
CA VAL A 394 -7.71 6.59 -1.37
C VAL A 394 -7.12 6.74 -2.77
N ARG A 395 -5.79 6.62 -2.88
CA ARG A 395 -5.09 6.69 -4.17
C ARG A 395 -5.32 5.41 -4.99
N ARG A 396 -5.13 5.53 -6.31
CA ARG A 396 -5.20 4.41 -7.27
C ARG A 396 -4.40 3.17 -6.82
N ARG A 397 -3.15 3.37 -6.38
CA ARG A 397 -2.28 2.31 -5.84
C ARG A 397 -2.97 1.48 -4.75
N SER A 398 -3.65 2.14 -3.83
CA SER A 398 -4.35 1.51 -2.72
C SER A 398 -5.53 0.67 -3.21
N LEU A 399 -6.26 1.11 -4.24
CA LEU A 399 -7.30 0.28 -4.88
C LEU A 399 -6.70 -0.97 -5.53
N CYS A 400 -5.58 -0.83 -6.24
CA CYS A 400 -4.85 -1.97 -6.81
C CYS A 400 -4.41 -2.96 -5.72
N HIS A 401 -3.97 -2.47 -4.56
CA HIS A 401 -3.58 -3.30 -3.42
C HIS A 401 -4.78 -4.08 -2.85
N CYS A 402 -5.97 -3.46 -2.76
CA CYS A 402 -7.20 -4.16 -2.39
C CYS A 402 -7.60 -5.24 -3.40
N LEU A 403 -7.51 -4.96 -4.72
CA LEU A 403 -7.74 -5.98 -5.75
C LEU A 403 -6.78 -7.17 -5.62
N LYS A 404 -5.49 -6.87 -5.36
CA LYS A 404 -4.47 -7.90 -5.12
C LYS A 404 -4.77 -8.72 -3.86
N MET A 405 -5.34 -8.12 -2.82
CA MET A 405 -5.81 -8.86 -1.65
C MET A 405 -6.92 -9.84 -2.00
N LEU A 406 -7.89 -9.39 -2.79
CA LEU A 406 -9.00 -10.22 -3.24
C LEU A 406 -8.47 -11.41 -4.05
N HIS A 407 -7.49 -11.19 -4.93
CA HIS A 407 -6.79 -12.22 -5.70
C HIS A 407 -6.35 -13.43 -4.87
N PHE A 408 -5.85 -13.23 -3.66
CA PHE A 408 -5.36 -14.32 -2.81
C PHE A 408 -6.42 -14.96 -1.90
N THR A 409 -7.62 -14.38 -1.77
CA THR A 409 -8.51 -14.69 -0.63
C THR A 409 -9.82 -15.39 -0.99
N SER A 410 -10.50 -15.06 -2.10
CA SER A 410 -11.76 -15.77 -2.52
C SER A 410 -12.36 -15.27 -3.84
N TYR A 411 -12.88 -16.21 -4.65
CA TYR A 411 -13.71 -15.96 -5.86
C TYR A 411 -15.05 -15.24 -5.58
N ARG A 412 -15.52 -15.17 -4.32
CA ARG A 412 -16.85 -14.63 -3.99
C ARG A 412 -16.94 -13.09 -3.98
N HIS A 413 -15.83 -12.38 -4.16
CA HIS A 413 -15.80 -10.92 -4.16
C HIS A 413 -16.00 -10.30 -5.55
N LEU A 414 -16.63 -11.02 -6.47
CA LEU A 414 -16.88 -10.56 -7.84
C LEU A 414 -17.54 -9.15 -7.92
N PRO A 415 -18.55 -8.80 -7.10
CA PRO A 415 -19.11 -7.44 -7.11
C PRO A 415 -18.10 -6.37 -6.68
N ALA A 416 -17.26 -6.69 -5.69
CA ALA A 416 -16.21 -5.77 -5.22
C ALA A 416 -15.11 -5.59 -6.26
N LEU A 417 -14.71 -6.66 -6.96
CA LEU A 417 -13.76 -6.59 -8.07
C LEU A 417 -14.27 -5.65 -9.16
N ARG A 418 -15.54 -5.79 -9.56
CA ARG A 418 -16.19 -4.93 -10.57
C ARG A 418 -16.19 -3.45 -10.18
N LEU A 419 -16.59 -3.15 -8.94
CA LEU A 419 -16.62 -1.77 -8.45
C LEU A 419 -15.23 -1.18 -8.34
N LEU A 420 -14.27 -1.92 -7.76
CA LEU A 420 -12.89 -1.45 -7.62
C LEU A 420 -12.21 -1.27 -8.98
N SER A 421 -12.45 -2.15 -9.96
CA SER A 421 -11.92 -1.97 -11.31
C SER A 421 -12.49 -0.73 -11.99
N ALA A 422 -13.80 -0.50 -11.88
CA ALA A 422 -14.42 0.71 -12.42
C ALA A 422 -13.88 1.98 -11.74
N ARG A 423 -13.64 1.94 -10.43
CA ARG A 423 -13.02 3.04 -9.69
C ARG A 423 -11.59 3.30 -10.15
N ILE A 424 -10.77 2.27 -10.33
CA ILE A 424 -9.39 2.45 -10.82
C ILE A 424 -9.40 3.12 -12.20
N ALA A 425 -10.28 2.68 -13.11
CA ALA A 425 -10.44 3.28 -14.43
C ALA A 425 -10.89 4.76 -14.36
N ALA A 426 -11.78 5.10 -13.43
CA ALA A 426 -12.29 6.47 -13.27
C ALA A 426 -11.33 7.39 -12.49
N THR A 427 -10.42 6.84 -11.68
CA THR A 427 -9.55 7.63 -10.81
C THR A 427 -8.41 8.21 -11.64
N LYS A 428 -8.39 9.52 -11.92
CA LYS A 428 -7.22 10.21 -12.49
C LYS A 428 -6.19 10.49 -11.40
N ASP A 429 -4.90 10.31 -11.69
CA ASP A 429 -3.84 10.65 -10.73
C ASP A 429 -3.70 12.18 -10.64
N VAL A 430 -4.26 12.77 -9.58
CA VAL A 430 -4.36 14.22 -9.37
C VAL A 430 -2.98 14.86 -9.14
N LEU A 431 -1.97 14.08 -8.77
CA LEU A 431 -0.70 14.62 -8.28
C LEU A 431 0.46 14.55 -9.29
N GLY A 432 0.34 13.86 -10.44
CA GLY A 432 1.34 13.89 -11.52
C GLY A 432 2.79 13.52 -11.16
N ILE A 433 3.05 13.02 -9.95
CA ILE A 433 4.41 12.82 -9.39
C ILE A 433 4.93 11.38 -9.61
N VAL A 434 4.10 10.46 -10.12
CA VAL A 434 4.48 9.05 -10.26
C VAL A 434 5.13 8.80 -11.62
N SER A 435 6.30 8.14 -11.61
CA SER A 435 6.96 7.68 -12.84
C SER A 435 5.99 6.85 -13.70
N PRO A 436 5.91 7.09 -15.03
CA PRO A 436 5.03 6.33 -15.93
C PRO A 436 5.19 4.81 -15.82
N LEU A 437 6.41 4.34 -15.60
CA LEU A 437 6.71 2.91 -15.43
C LEU A 437 6.14 2.34 -14.12
N VAL A 438 6.20 3.11 -13.03
CA VAL A 438 5.62 2.70 -11.74
C VAL A 438 4.10 2.61 -11.88
N LEU A 439 3.49 3.58 -12.55
CA LEU A 439 2.06 3.60 -12.81
C LEU A 439 1.61 2.41 -13.67
N ALA A 440 2.27 2.17 -14.81
CA ALA A 440 2.00 1.03 -15.67
C ALA A 440 2.16 -0.32 -14.94
N ARG A 441 3.12 -0.42 -14.01
CA ARG A 441 3.31 -1.60 -13.16
C ARG A 441 2.18 -1.79 -12.13
N GLU A 442 1.62 -0.71 -11.59
CA GLU A 442 0.49 -0.77 -10.66
C GLU A 442 -0.81 -1.14 -11.37
N LEU A 443 -1.04 -0.57 -12.55
CA LEU A 443 -2.21 -0.83 -13.39
C LEU A 443 -2.21 -2.26 -13.94
N SER A 444 -1.07 -2.75 -14.44
CA SER A 444 -0.94 -4.14 -14.95
C SER A 444 -1.22 -5.19 -13.87
N GLN A 445 -0.92 -4.91 -12.60
CA GLN A 445 -1.31 -5.78 -11.48
C GLN A 445 -2.82 -5.81 -11.24
N ALA A 446 -3.52 -4.70 -11.45
CA ALA A 446 -4.98 -4.67 -11.36
C ALA A 446 -5.60 -5.53 -12.46
N VAL A 447 -5.12 -5.43 -13.71
CA VAL A 447 -5.57 -6.26 -14.83
C VAL A 447 -5.32 -7.75 -14.55
N GLU A 448 -4.12 -8.09 -14.06
CA GLU A 448 -3.76 -9.47 -13.67
C GLU A 448 -4.69 -10.04 -12.58
N ALA A 449 -4.99 -9.23 -11.54
CA ALA A 449 -5.87 -9.64 -10.45
C ALA A 449 -7.30 -9.89 -10.94
N ILE A 450 -7.82 -9.06 -11.85
CA ILE A 450 -9.17 -9.24 -12.44
C ILE A 450 -9.19 -10.48 -13.36
N ALA A 451 -8.15 -10.66 -14.17
CA ALA A 451 -8.02 -11.79 -15.10
C ALA A 451 -8.01 -13.14 -14.39
N PHE A 452 -7.39 -13.22 -13.21
CA PHE A 452 -7.37 -14.45 -12.41
C PHE A 452 -8.78 -14.93 -12.00
N PHE A 453 -9.71 -14.01 -11.78
CA PHE A 453 -11.08 -14.35 -11.38
C PHE A 453 -12.03 -14.62 -12.55
N CYS A 454 -11.58 -14.47 -13.80
CA CYS A 454 -12.44 -14.53 -14.98
C CYS A 454 -13.71 -13.67 -14.82
N ALA A 455 -13.54 -12.47 -14.23
CA ALA A 455 -14.68 -11.65 -13.84
C ALA A 455 -15.48 -11.17 -15.06
N THR A 456 -16.71 -11.66 -15.22
CA THR A 456 -17.63 -11.16 -16.25
C THR A 456 -17.99 -9.71 -15.94
N ASP A 457 -18.23 -8.92 -16.99
CA ASP A 457 -18.68 -7.52 -16.93
C ASP A 457 -17.63 -6.51 -16.46
N CYS A 458 -16.39 -6.95 -16.19
CA CYS A 458 -15.26 -6.05 -15.94
C CYS A 458 -14.56 -5.57 -17.22
N ALA A 459 -14.90 -6.11 -18.39
CA ALA A 459 -14.14 -5.88 -19.62
C ALA A 459 -14.04 -4.39 -20.00
N PRO A 460 -15.11 -3.55 -19.88
CA PRO A 460 -14.99 -2.11 -20.17
C PRO A 460 -14.04 -1.35 -19.24
N ALA A 461 -13.99 -1.74 -17.96
CA ALA A 461 -13.05 -1.14 -17.01
C ALA A 461 -11.61 -1.60 -17.29
N VAL A 462 -11.45 -2.88 -17.66
CA VAL A 462 -10.15 -3.45 -18.04
C VAL A 462 -9.61 -2.78 -19.30
N THR A 463 -10.43 -2.56 -20.32
CA THR A 463 -10.01 -1.86 -21.55
C THR A 463 -9.53 -0.45 -21.24
N ALA A 464 -10.27 0.31 -20.43
CA ALA A 464 -9.87 1.66 -20.03
C ALA A 464 -8.56 1.67 -19.23
N ILE A 465 -8.34 0.68 -18.36
CA ILE A 465 -7.07 0.53 -17.63
C ILE A 465 -5.92 0.18 -18.60
N ILE A 466 -6.16 -0.66 -19.60
CA ILE A 466 -5.15 -0.99 -20.62
C ILE A 466 -4.81 0.23 -21.46
N ASP A 467 -5.80 1.04 -21.85
CA ASP A 467 -5.57 2.29 -22.58
C ASP A 467 -4.67 3.26 -21.77
N ASP A 468 -4.94 3.42 -20.48
CA ASP A 468 -4.12 4.22 -19.55
C ASP A 468 -2.69 3.66 -19.43
N ILE A 469 -2.53 2.33 -19.41
CA ILE A 469 -1.19 1.71 -19.45
C ILE A 469 -0.47 2.07 -20.75
N LEU A 470 -1.14 1.90 -21.90
CA LEU A 470 -0.57 2.11 -23.22
C LEU A 470 -0.12 3.55 -23.41
N GLU A 471 -0.95 4.53 -23.02
CA GLU A 471 -0.61 5.96 -23.05
C GLU A 471 0.71 6.27 -22.32
N HIS A 472 0.96 5.59 -21.18
CA HIS A 472 2.16 5.80 -20.37
C HIS A 472 3.41 5.08 -20.87
N ILE A 473 3.27 4.03 -21.68
CA ILE A 473 4.41 3.21 -22.13
C ILE A 473 4.73 3.40 -23.62
N GLU A 474 3.80 3.94 -24.42
CA GLU A 474 3.93 4.12 -25.87
C GLU A 474 5.26 4.77 -26.30
N PRO A 475 5.75 5.84 -25.65
CA PRO A 475 7.01 6.49 -26.05
C PRO A 475 8.22 5.54 -25.97
N VAL A 476 8.19 4.59 -25.05
CA VAL A 476 9.27 3.62 -24.83
C VAL A 476 9.06 2.39 -25.70
N THR A 477 7.82 1.88 -25.81
CA THR A 477 7.53 0.64 -26.55
C THR A 477 7.70 0.77 -28.05
N ASN A 478 7.55 2.00 -28.58
CA ASN A 478 7.66 2.31 -30.01
C ASN A 478 8.96 3.05 -30.38
N SER A 479 9.96 3.07 -29.48
CA SER A 479 11.24 3.72 -29.74
C SER A 479 11.89 3.17 -31.03
N PRO A 480 12.39 4.03 -31.94
CA PRO A 480 13.02 3.59 -33.18
C PRO A 480 14.28 2.75 -32.94
N ALA A 481 14.93 2.89 -31.78
CA ALA A 481 16.07 2.06 -31.40
C ALA A 481 15.72 0.56 -31.33
N LEU A 482 14.48 0.24 -30.94
CA LEU A 482 13.99 -1.14 -30.82
C LEU A 482 13.81 -1.84 -32.18
N LEU A 483 13.77 -1.08 -33.28
CA LEU A 483 13.74 -1.65 -34.64
C LEU A 483 15.10 -2.22 -35.06
N ASN A 484 16.18 -1.90 -34.33
CA ASN A 484 17.49 -2.47 -34.59
C ASN A 484 17.55 -3.94 -34.13
N ARG A 485 17.87 -4.86 -35.04
CA ARG A 485 18.00 -6.30 -34.75
C ARG A 485 19.03 -6.62 -33.65
N PHE A 486 20.00 -5.74 -33.43
CA PHE A 486 21.04 -5.90 -32.40
C PHE A 486 20.84 -4.99 -31.18
N HIS A 487 19.64 -4.43 -30.99
CA HIS A 487 19.35 -3.58 -29.83
C HIS A 487 19.72 -4.29 -28.52
N ALA A 488 20.45 -3.57 -27.67
CA ALA A 488 20.79 -4.00 -26.33
C ALA A 488 19.79 -3.37 -25.36
N PHE A 489 18.95 -4.21 -24.75
CA PHE A 489 17.97 -3.75 -23.76
C PHE A 489 18.65 -3.06 -22.58
N SER A 490 18.19 -1.85 -22.26
CA SER A 490 18.44 -1.25 -20.97
C SER A 490 17.75 -2.05 -19.85
N THR A 491 18.20 -1.87 -18.61
CA THR A 491 17.58 -2.52 -17.44
C THR A 491 16.11 -2.12 -17.25
N GLU A 492 15.75 -0.89 -17.62
CA GLU A 492 14.37 -0.40 -17.52
C GLU A 492 13.49 -0.90 -18.66
N GLU A 493 14.00 -1.00 -19.89
CA GLU A 493 13.27 -1.63 -21.01
C GLU A 493 12.99 -3.10 -20.72
N LEU A 494 13.96 -3.84 -20.17
CA LEU A 494 13.77 -5.25 -19.80
C LEU A 494 12.69 -5.39 -18.70
N LYS A 495 12.75 -4.54 -17.66
CA LYS A 495 11.71 -4.51 -16.61
C LYS A 495 10.34 -4.14 -17.16
N LEU A 496 10.27 -3.20 -18.12
CA LEU A 496 9.03 -2.79 -18.76
C LEU A 496 8.40 -3.97 -19.51
N VAL A 497 9.19 -4.69 -20.32
CA VAL A 497 8.68 -5.86 -21.04
C VAL A 497 8.22 -6.94 -20.05
N GLU A 498 9.07 -7.30 -19.10
CA GLU A 498 8.82 -8.45 -18.22
C GLU A 498 7.74 -8.19 -17.18
N ARG A 499 7.67 -6.98 -16.63
CA ARG A 499 6.76 -6.66 -15.50
C ARG A 499 5.47 -5.98 -15.92
N VAL A 500 5.40 -5.44 -17.13
CA VAL A 500 4.23 -4.73 -17.66
C VAL A 500 3.72 -5.42 -18.92
N VAL A 501 4.48 -5.41 -20.02
CA VAL A 501 4.00 -5.86 -21.34
C VAL A 501 3.56 -7.32 -21.32
N LEU A 502 4.44 -8.24 -20.90
CA LEU A 502 4.13 -9.68 -20.84
C LEU A 502 3.00 -9.98 -19.86
N ARG A 503 2.93 -9.26 -18.73
CA ARG A 503 1.86 -9.41 -17.74
C ARG A 503 0.51 -8.98 -18.29
N VAL A 504 0.44 -7.84 -18.99
CA VAL A 504 -0.79 -7.39 -19.65
C VAL A 504 -1.19 -8.39 -20.73
N LEU A 505 -0.25 -8.82 -21.59
CA LEU A 505 -0.51 -9.82 -22.62
C LEU A 505 -1.07 -11.13 -22.04
N LEU A 506 -0.42 -11.70 -21.03
CA LEU A 506 -0.92 -12.91 -20.36
C LEU A 506 -2.31 -12.70 -19.74
N SER A 507 -2.55 -11.53 -19.15
CA SER A 507 -3.86 -11.22 -18.57
C SER A 507 -4.95 -11.14 -19.67
N CYS A 508 -4.64 -10.48 -20.79
CA CYS A 508 -5.51 -10.46 -21.97
C CYS A 508 -5.79 -11.87 -22.48
N THR A 509 -4.77 -12.74 -22.58
CA THR A 509 -4.99 -14.13 -23.04
C THR A 509 -5.90 -14.92 -22.12
N ARG A 510 -5.86 -14.69 -20.81
CA ARG A 510 -6.80 -15.33 -19.89
C ARG A 510 -8.24 -14.90 -20.19
N PHE A 511 -8.48 -13.60 -20.40
CA PHE A 511 -9.80 -13.10 -20.82
C PHE A 511 -10.25 -13.61 -22.19
N LEU A 512 -9.31 -13.80 -23.13
CA LEU A 512 -9.62 -14.29 -24.47
C LEU A 512 -9.83 -15.82 -24.47
N SER A 513 -9.08 -16.57 -23.68
CA SER A 513 -9.18 -18.03 -23.61
C SER A 513 -10.55 -18.52 -23.11
N THR A 514 -11.23 -17.75 -22.25
CA THR A 514 -12.60 -18.09 -21.84
C THR A 514 -13.58 -18.07 -23.01
N ARG A 515 -13.34 -17.25 -24.06
CA ARG A 515 -14.14 -17.29 -25.30
C ARG A 515 -13.97 -18.59 -26.07
N ILE A 516 -12.76 -19.17 -26.07
CA ILE A 516 -12.47 -20.45 -26.75
C ILE A 516 -13.25 -21.58 -26.06
N SER A 517 -13.20 -21.64 -24.72
CA SER A 517 -13.87 -22.70 -23.95
C SER A 517 -15.41 -22.58 -23.93
N GLU A 518 -15.97 -21.36 -23.85
CA GLU A 518 -17.43 -21.17 -23.76
C GLU A 518 -18.18 -21.50 -25.05
N LYS A 519 -17.54 -21.37 -26.23
CA LYS A 519 -18.16 -21.70 -27.52
C LYS A 519 -18.36 -23.21 -27.71
N ALA A 520 -17.65 -24.04 -26.93
CA ALA A 520 -17.81 -25.49 -26.93
C ALA A 520 -19.06 -25.97 -26.15
N GLU A 521 -19.61 -25.16 -25.22
CA GLU A 521 -20.65 -25.64 -24.30
C GLU A 521 -22.06 -25.05 -24.45
N LYS A 522 -22.29 -23.89 -25.08
CA LYS A 522 -23.68 -23.42 -25.35
C LYS A 522 -23.79 -22.22 -26.30
N ASN A 523 -24.62 -22.37 -27.34
CA ASN A 523 -25.49 -21.30 -27.82
C ASN A 523 -26.52 -20.97 -26.72
N ALA A 524 -26.91 -19.70 -26.59
CA ALA A 524 -27.99 -19.17 -25.74
C ALA A 524 -27.62 -18.72 -24.31
N LEU A 525 -27.10 -17.50 -24.22
CA LEU A 525 -27.59 -16.46 -23.31
C LEU A 525 -27.10 -15.12 -23.85
N GLN A 526 -28.02 -14.19 -24.14
CA GLN A 526 -27.73 -12.86 -24.69
C GLN A 526 -26.66 -12.17 -23.83
N ARG A 527 -25.40 -12.15 -24.30
CA ARG A 527 -24.36 -11.33 -23.68
C ARG A 527 -24.67 -9.86 -23.97
N ALA A 528 -24.45 -9.00 -22.98
CA ALA A 528 -24.60 -7.56 -23.18
C ALA A 528 -23.65 -7.08 -24.31
N PRO A 529 -24.12 -6.25 -25.27
CA PRO A 529 -23.31 -5.80 -26.42
C PRO A 529 -22.01 -5.12 -26.00
N ALA A 530 -22.03 -4.36 -24.91
CA ALA A 530 -20.85 -3.68 -24.35
C ALA A 530 -19.72 -4.64 -23.93
N GLN A 531 -20.05 -5.85 -23.48
CA GLN A 531 -19.04 -6.86 -23.09
C GLN A 531 -18.37 -7.46 -24.32
N GLU A 532 -19.09 -7.60 -25.43
CA GLU A 532 -18.52 -8.09 -26.69
C GLU A 532 -17.61 -7.06 -27.35
N GLU A 533 -18.01 -5.79 -27.31
CA GLU A 533 -17.18 -4.66 -27.75
C GLU A 533 -15.89 -4.56 -26.94
N ALA A 534 -15.99 -4.68 -25.61
CA ALA A 534 -14.81 -4.64 -24.75
C ALA A 534 -13.87 -5.84 -24.99
N ILE A 535 -14.39 -7.05 -25.22
CA ILE A 535 -13.53 -8.20 -25.58
C ILE A 535 -12.85 -8.00 -26.94
N ARG A 536 -13.54 -7.39 -27.92
CA ARG A 536 -12.94 -7.01 -29.21
C ARG A 536 -11.83 -5.97 -29.03
N ALA A 537 -12.03 -4.98 -28.15
CA ALA A 537 -10.99 -4.01 -27.81
C ALA A 537 -9.78 -4.67 -27.13
N ILE A 538 -9.99 -5.60 -26.18
CA ILE A 538 -8.91 -6.38 -25.56
C ILE A 538 -8.13 -7.17 -26.63
N LEU A 539 -8.81 -7.79 -27.60
CA LEU A 539 -8.16 -8.51 -28.70
C LEU A 539 -7.31 -7.57 -29.56
N ALA A 540 -7.82 -6.39 -29.92
CA ALA A 540 -7.09 -5.40 -30.71
C ALA A 540 -5.86 -4.86 -29.97
N GLN A 541 -6.02 -4.48 -28.69
CA GLN A 541 -4.94 -4.00 -27.82
C GLN A 541 -3.87 -5.09 -27.60
N ALA A 542 -4.28 -6.33 -27.33
CA ALA A 542 -3.37 -7.46 -27.17
C ALA A 542 -2.60 -7.74 -28.47
N THR A 543 -3.27 -7.66 -29.62
CA THR A 543 -2.64 -7.80 -30.94
C THR A 543 -1.59 -6.71 -31.17
N ALA A 544 -1.95 -5.43 -30.96
CA ALA A 544 -1.04 -4.30 -31.10
C ALA A 544 0.19 -4.42 -30.18
N LEU A 545 -0.03 -4.80 -28.92
CA LEU A 545 1.04 -4.97 -27.93
C LEU A 545 1.95 -6.17 -28.26
N ALA A 546 1.38 -7.28 -28.74
CA ALA A 546 2.13 -8.47 -29.15
C ALA A 546 3.02 -8.21 -30.37
N ILE A 547 2.58 -7.35 -31.31
CA ILE A 547 3.36 -6.98 -32.49
C ILE A 547 4.24 -5.73 -32.30
N SER A 548 4.23 -5.11 -31.12
CA SER A 548 4.98 -3.88 -30.85
C SER A 548 6.50 -4.06 -31.01
N PRO A 549 7.25 -2.99 -31.34
CA PRO A 549 8.71 -3.05 -31.52
C PRO A 549 9.44 -3.65 -30.30
N ILE A 550 9.02 -3.29 -29.08
CA ILE A 550 9.63 -3.80 -27.85
C ILE A 550 9.45 -5.31 -27.69
N THR A 551 8.26 -5.85 -28.02
CA THR A 551 7.97 -7.28 -27.95
C THR A 551 8.76 -8.05 -29.00
N ARG A 552 8.88 -7.50 -30.22
CA ARG A 552 9.71 -8.10 -31.29
C ARG A 552 11.19 -8.10 -30.95
N ALA A 553 11.70 -7.01 -30.38
CA ALA A 553 13.08 -6.94 -29.91
C ALA A 553 13.34 -7.96 -28.79
N TYR A 554 12.39 -8.14 -27.87
CA TYR A 554 12.50 -9.11 -26.78
C TYR A 554 12.47 -10.55 -27.30
N LEU A 555 11.59 -10.86 -28.24
CA LEU A 555 11.56 -12.14 -28.96
C LEU A 555 12.90 -12.43 -29.65
N ALA A 556 13.47 -11.45 -30.36
CA ALA A 556 14.76 -11.60 -31.03
C ALA A 556 15.92 -11.81 -30.02
N LEU A 557 15.84 -11.20 -28.83
CA LEU A 557 16.77 -11.48 -27.73
C LEU A 557 16.61 -12.91 -27.22
N GLY A 558 15.38 -13.35 -26.93
CA GLY A 558 15.07 -14.70 -26.48
C GLY A 558 15.58 -15.76 -27.46
N LEU A 559 15.26 -15.62 -28.75
CA LEU A 559 15.76 -16.50 -29.82
C LEU A 559 17.29 -16.54 -29.85
N ARG A 560 17.98 -15.39 -29.79
CA ARG A 560 19.46 -15.35 -29.76
C ARG A 560 20.04 -16.12 -28.56
N LEU A 561 19.47 -15.94 -27.38
CA LEU A 561 19.91 -16.63 -26.17
C LEU A 561 19.65 -18.14 -26.21
N MET A 562 18.61 -18.58 -26.91
CA MET A 562 18.28 -20.00 -27.09
C MET A 562 19.18 -20.71 -28.13
N HIS A 563 19.79 -20.00 -29.09
CA HIS A 563 20.66 -20.58 -30.13
C HIS A 563 22.14 -20.72 -29.72
N SER A 564 22.57 -20.09 -28.62
CA SER A 564 23.94 -20.22 -28.12
C SER A 564 24.16 -21.60 -27.49
N SER A 565 24.68 -22.56 -28.26
CA SER A 565 24.92 -23.97 -27.90
C SER A 565 25.98 -24.20 -26.81
N LYS A 566 26.41 -23.17 -26.08
CA LYS A 566 27.44 -23.26 -25.02
C LYS A 566 26.98 -22.54 -23.74
N ALA A 567 26.06 -23.14 -23.00
CA ALA A 567 25.75 -22.75 -21.63
C ALA A 567 25.22 -23.95 -20.83
N HIS A 568 26.10 -24.92 -20.58
CA HIS A 568 25.86 -26.05 -19.67
C HIS A 568 26.54 -25.88 -18.31
N GLY A 569 26.91 -24.65 -17.95
CA GLY A 569 27.38 -24.30 -16.62
C GLY A 569 26.85 -22.93 -16.27
N GLU A 570 25.99 -22.85 -15.25
CA GLU A 570 25.33 -21.65 -14.75
C GLU A 570 24.36 -20.99 -15.73
N ARG A 571 23.10 -21.47 -15.73
CA ARG A 571 21.97 -20.70 -16.29
C ARG A 571 21.91 -19.35 -15.56
N GLY A 572 22.42 -18.29 -16.18
CA GLY A 572 22.23 -16.94 -15.65
C GLY A 572 20.72 -16.67 -15.52
N ALA A 573 20.28 -16.11 -14.39
CA ALA A 573 18.86 -15.83 -14.13
C ALA A 573 18.15 -15.08 -15.28
N LYS A 574 18.90 -14.25 -16.03
CA LYS A 574 18.44 -13.55 -17.24
C LYS A 574 18.07 -14.48 -18.40
N GLN A 575 18.83 -15.54 -18.65
CA GLN A 575 18.54 -16.50 -19.72
C GLN A 575 17.25 -17.27 -19.42
N VAL A 576 17.06 -17.71 -18.17
CA VAL A 576 15.85 -18.41 -17.73
C VAL A 576 14.62 -17.50 -17.83
N GLN A 577 14.74 -16.23 -17.43
CA GLN A 577 13.65 -15.25 -17.55
C GLN A 577 13.27 -14.96 -19.01
N CYS A 578 14.25 -14.73 -19.88
CA CYS A 578 14.00 -14.52 -21.31
C CYS A 578 13.35 -15.74 -21.98
N PHE A 579 13.74 -16.94 -21.57
CA PHE A 579 13.14 -18.20 -22.01
C PHE A 579 11.67 -18.28 -21.61
N ILE A 580 11.36 -18.06 -20.33
CA ILE A 580 9.99 -18.06 -19.81
C ILE A 580 9.15 -17.02 -20.57
N GLY A 581 9.64 -15.79 -20.70
CA GLY A 581 8.95 -14.74 -21.43
C GLY A 581 8.73 -15.04 -22.92
N THR A 582 9.64 -15.78 -23.56
CA THR A 582 9.47 -16.22 -24.94
C THR A 582 8.37 -17.29 -25.07
N MET A 583 8.23 -18.19 -24.09
CA MET A 583 7.13 -19.15 -24.03
C MET A 583 5.79 -18.47 -23.74
N HIS A 584 5.78 -17.43 -22.93
CA HIS A 584 4.60 -16.59 -22.74
C HIS A 584 4.15 -15.99 -24.07
N LEU A 585 5.07 -15.49 -24.90
CA LEU A 585 4.74 -14.97 -26.22
C LEU A 585 4.20 -16.05 -27.17
N LEU A 586 4.74 -17.27 -27.14
CA LEU A 586 4.18 -18.40 -27.89
C LEU A 586 2.72 -18.67 -27.51
N TYR A 587 2.44 -18.77 -26.21
CA TYR A 587 1.06 -18.99 -25.72
C TYR A 587 0.14 -17.81 -26.04
N VAL A 588 0.63 -16.58 -25.89
CA VAL A 588 -0.17 -15.38 -26.19
C VAL A 588 -0.55 -15.30 -27.66
N THR A 589 0.43 -15.47 -28.55
CA THR A 589 0.20 -15.37 -29.99
C THR A 589 -0.70 -16.48 -30.51
N THR A 590 -0.60 -17.70 -29.98
CA THR A 590 -1.53 -18.81 -30.29
C THR A 590 -2.97 -18.49 -29.86
N VAL A 591 -3.19 -18.00 -28.64
CA VAL A 591 -4.53 -17.63 -28.15
C VAL A 591 -5.14 -16.48 -28.95
N ILE A 592 -4.38 -15.44 -29.25
CA ILE A 592 -4.87 -14.29 -30.05
C ILE A 592 -5.37 -14.77 -31.41
N LEU A 593 -4.58 -15.58 -32.12
CA LEU A 593 -4.96 -16.07 -33.44
C LEU A 593 -6.13 -17.06 -33.40
N ALA A 594 -6.22 -17.92 -32.37
CA ALA A 594 -7.35 -18.82 -32.17
C ALA A 594 -8.67 -18.05 -31.94
N VAL A 595 -8.64 -16.97 -31.15
CA VAL A 595 -9.84 -16.15 -30.92
C VAL A 595 -10.20 -15.36 -32.18
N SER A 596 -9.21 -14.84 -32.90
CA SER A 596 -9.42 -14.12 -34.17
C SER A 596 -10.05 -15.01 -35.25
N SER A 597 -9.61 -16.26 -35.41
CA SER A 597 -10.18 -17.19 -36.39
C SER A 597 -11.64 -17.52 -36.09
N GLN A 598 -12.02 -17.55 -34.81
CA GLN A 598 -13.37 -17.85 -34.35
C GLN A 598 -14.33 -16.65 -34.41
N ALA A 599 -13.83 -15.42 -34.53
CA ALA A 599 -14.63 -14.19 -34.49
C ALA A 599 -15.39 -13.89 -35.81
N GLY A 600 -15.06 -14.57 -36.91
CA GLY A 600 -15.65 -14.33 -38.23
C GLY A 600 -15.29 -12.95 -38.82
N ALA A 601 -15.59 -12.74 -40.10
CA ALA A 601 -15.34 -11.50 -40.83
C ALA A 601 -16.25 -10.35 -40.36
N ALA A 602 -15.97 -9.81 -39.18
CA ALA A 602 -16.59 -8.61 -38.64
C ALA A 602 -15.70 -7.38 -38.91
N PRO A 603 -16.28 -6.17 -39.08
CA PRO A 603 -15.59 -4.97 -39.59
C PRO A 603 -14.52 -4.36 -38.66
N THR A 604 -14.29 -4.94 -37.48
CA THR A 604 -13.21 -4.58 -36.54
C THR A 604 -12.27 -5.76 -36.28
N ALA A 605 -12.12 -6.68 -37.24
CA ALA A 605 -11.08 -7.69 -37.17
C ALA A 605 -9.70 -7.01 -37.20
N PRO A 606 -8.71 -7.49 -36.41
CA PRO A 606 -7.36 -6.94 -36.48
C PRO A 606 -6.84 -7.00 -37.93
N ASP A 607 -6.07 -5.99 -38.32
CA ASP A 607 -5.52 -5.84 -39.68
C ASP A 607 -4.96 -7.19 -40.19
N PRO A 608 -5.29 -7.66 -41.42
CA PRO A 608 -4.69 -8.87 -42.00
C PRO A 608 -3.16 -8.85 -41.95
N ALA A 609 -2.53 -7.66 -42.02
CA ALA A 609 -1.09 -7.50 -41.87
C ALA A 609 -0.60 -7.84 -40.45
N ALA A 610 -1.35 -7.48 -39.41
CA ALA A 610 -1.02 -7.81 -38.02
C ALA A 610 -1.08 -9.32 -37.76
N HIS A 611 -2.07 -10.00 -38.34
CA HIS A 611 -2.19 -11.46 -38.25
C HIS A 611 -1.01 -12.18 -38.92
N GLU A 612 -0.54 -11.70 -40.09
CA GLU A 612 0.65 -12.28 -40.72
C GLU A 612 1.91 -12.12 -39.87
N VAL A 613 2.08 -10.99 -39.19
CA VAL A 613 3.18 -10.81 -38.23
C VAL A 613 3.07 -11.82 -37.09
N LEU A 614 1.89 -12.01 -36.50
CA LEU A 614 1.68 -12.99 -35.44
C LEU A 614 1.95 -14.43 -35.92
N ARG A 615 1.50 -14.79 -37.13
CA ARG A 615 1.81 -16.09 -37.75
C ARG A 615 3.30 -16.25 -37.97
N ALA A 616 4.01 -15.21 -38.40
CA ALA A 616 5.46 -15.25 -38.55
C ALA A 616 6.17 -15.48 -37.20
N ILE A 617 5.69 -14.87 -36.12
CA ILE A 617 6.19 -15.13 -34.75
C ILE A 617 5.96 -16.60 -34.36
N LEU A 618 4.76 -17.15 -34.58
CA LEU A 618 4.49 -18.57 -34.32
C LEU A 618 5.37 -19.51 -35.13
N ARG A 619 5.54 -19.26 -36.43
CA ARG A 619 6.40 -20.07 -37.31
C ARG A 619 7.85 -20.10 -36.83
N GLN A 620 8.33 -19.05 -36.15
CA GLN A 620 9.66 -19.03 -35.54
C GLN A 620 9.73 -19.82 -34.22
N LEU A 621 8.67 -19.79 -33.41
CA LEU A 621 8.66 -20.37 -32.06
C LEU A 621 8.24 -21.84 -32.01
N VAL A 622 7.32 -22.28 -32.87
CA VAL A 622 6.73 -23.63 -32.85
C VAL A 622 7.76 -24.74 -33.08
N PRO A 623 8.68 -24.68 -34.07
CA PRO A 623 9.67 -25.73 -34.28
C PRO A 623 10.57 -25.94 -33.06
N TRP A 624 10.91 -24.83 -32.41
CA TRP A 624 11.71 -24.85 -31.20
C TRP A 624 10.93 -25.44 -30.02
N ALA A 625 9.67 -25.07 -29.83
CA ALA A 625 8.82 -25.60 -28.76
C ALA A 625 8.60 -27.11 -28.90
N GLN A 626 8.41 -27.58 -30.13
CA GLN A 626 8.31 -29.02 -30.44
C GLN A 626 9.62 -29.76 -30.12
N THR A 627 10.78 -29.16 -30.40
CA THR A 627 12.09 -29.74 -30.07
C THR A 627 12.27 -29.84 -28.56
N MET A 628 11.95 -28.78 -27.81
CA MET A 628 12.05 -28.76 -26.35
C MET A 628 11.07 -29.69 -25.65
N ALA A 629 9.88 -29.90 -26.21
CA ALA A 629 8.90 -30.85 -25.70
C ALA A 629 9.39 -32.32 -25.73
N THR A 630 10.43 -32.61 -26.51
CA THR A 630 11.07 -33.94 -26.58
C THR A 630 12.28 -34.10 -25.65
N MET A 631 12.72 -33.05 -24.96
CA MET A 631 13.80 -33.10 -23.95
C MET A 631 13.29 -33.57 -22.58
N GLN A 632 14.16 -34.15 -21.74
CA GLN A 632 13.77 -34.82 -20.49
C GLN A 632 13.04 -33.90 -19.50
N ALA A 633 12.03 -34.46 -18.81
CA ALA A 633 11.30 -33.81 -17.72
C ALA A 633 12.25 -33.45 -16.57
N GLY A 634 12.38 -32.15 -16.29
CA GLY A 634 13.24 -31.60 -15.21
C GLY A 634 14.20 -30.50 -15.69
N GLU A 635 14.42 -30.34 -16.99
CA GLU A 635 15.30 -29.31 -17.53
C GLU A 635 14.63 -27.96 -17.75
N MET A 636 13.30 -27.85 -17.62
CA MET A 636 12.55 -26.65 -18.00
C MET A 636 11.78 -26.05 -16.80
N PRO A 637 11.69 -24.72 -16.66
CA PRO A 637 10.84 -24.10 -15.65
C PRO A 637 9.39 -24.57 -15.80
N GLU A 638 8.74 -24.95 -14.70
CA GLU A 638 7.38 -25.51 -14.69
C GLU A 638 6.35 -24.59 -15.36
N GLU A 639 6.46 -23.28 -15.13
CA GLU A 639 5.59 -22.27 -15.74
C GLU A 639 5.69 -22.28 -17.28
N ALA A 640 6.92 -22.29 -17.81
CA ALA A 640 7.17 -22.34 -19.24
C ALA A 640 6.69 -23.67 -19.86
N ALA A 641 6.80 -24.78 -19.11
CA ALA A 641 6.31 -26.08 -19.56
C ALA A 641 4.80 -26.13 -19.68
N ALA A 642 4.10 -25.60 -18.69
CA ALA A 642 2.65 -25.53 -18.68
C ALA A 642 2.12 -24.67 -19.84
N GLU A 643 2.73 -23.51 -20.09
CA GLU A 643 2.29 -22.62 -21.18
C GLU A 643 2.63 -23.15 -22.57
N MET A 644 3.82 -23.72 -22.75
CA MET A 644 4.21 -24.39 -24.00
C MET A 644 3.27 -25.56 -24.34
N ALA A 645 2.95 -26.40 -23.34
CA ALA A 645 2.02 -27.52 -23.53
C ALA A 645 0.61 -27.03 -23.95
N LYS A 646 0.10 -25.96 -23.32
CA LYS A 646 -1.19 -25.36 -23.68
C LYS A 646 -1.19 -24.79 -25.10
N ALA A 647 -0.12 -24.09 -25.47
CA ALA A 647 0.02 -23.52 -26.82
C ALA A 647 0.05 -24.60 -27.90
N LEU A 648 0.81 -25.68 -27.67
CA LEU A 648 0.90 -26.82 -28.60
C LEU A 648 -0.42 -27.61 -28.66
N ALA A 649 -1.15 -27.73 -27.56
CA ALA A 649 -2.48 -28.34 -27.56
C ALA A 649 -3.48 -27.52 -28.40
N LEU A 650 -3.53 -26.19 -28.20
CA LEU A 650 -4.39 -25.30 -28.98
C LEU A 650 -4.05 -25.32 -30.48
N LEU A 651 -2.77 -25.39 -30.85
CA LEU A 651 -2.37 -25.51 -32.26
C LEU A 651 -2.76 -26.85 -32.89
N LYS A 652 -2.86 -27.93 -32.11
CA LYS A 652 -3.39 -29.21 -32.60
C LYS A 652 -4.90 -29.17 -32.80
N GLU A 653 -5.62 -28.46 -31.94
CA GLU A 653 -7.07 -28.29 -32.06
C GLU A 653 -7.47 -27.33 -33.20
N HIS A 654 -6.63 -26.34 -33.49
CA HIS A 654 -6.87 -25.29 -34.49
C HIS A 654 -5.70 -25.13 -35.47
N PRO A 655 -5.44 -26.11 -36.36
CA PRO A 655 -4.35 -26.04 -37.33
C PRO A 655 -4.46 -24.84 -38.30
N GLU A 656 -5.69 -24.40 -38.59
CA GLU A 656 -6.01 -23.28 -39.49
C GLU A 656 -5.38 -21.94 -39.07
N ILE A 657 -4.93 -21.82 -37.82
CA ILE A 657 -4.22 -20.65 -37.30
C ILE A 657 -2.90 -20.41 -38.05
N MET A 658 -2.25 -21.50 -38.51
CA MET A 658 -0.98 -21.45 -39.23
C MET A 658 -1.14 -21.15 -40.73
N ASP A 659 -2.35 -21.30 -41.26
CA ASP A 659 -2.66 -21.10 -42.67
C ASP A 659 -2.81 -19.61 -43.00
N THR A 660 -2.20 -19.19 -44.11
CA THR A 660 -2.46 -17.88 -44.72
C THR A 660 -3.85 -17.91 -45.37
N PRO A 661 -4.75 -16.94 -45.11
CA PRO A 661 -6.06 -16.94 -45.75
C PRO A 661 -5.89 -16.89 -47.28
N ALA A 662 -6.54 -17.81 -47.98
CA ALA A 662 -6.35 -18.11 -49.41
C ALA A 662 -6.87 -17.03 -50.39
N GLY A 663 -6.86 -15.75 -50.02
CA GLY A 663 -7.50 -14.67 -50.78
C GLY A 663 -6.59 -13.61 -51.42
N ALA A 664 -5.25 -13.71 -51.28
CA ALA A 664 -4.35 -12.63 -51.73
C ALA A 664 -3.51 -12.95 -52.99
N THR A 665 -3.63 -14.15 -53.58
CA THR A 665 -2.77 -14.59 -54.70
C THR A 665 -3.45 -14.67 -56.08
N THR A 666 -4.69 -14.21 -56.23
CA THR A 666 -5.37 -14.19 -57.54
C THR A 666 -5.62 -12.76 -58.01
N GLN A 667 -4.56 -12.01 -58.36
CA GLN A 667 -4.71 -10.82 -59.20
C GLN A 667 -3.44 -10.39 -59.96
N ARG A 668 -2.50 -11.30 -60.25
CA ARG A 668 -1.29 -10.94 -61.00
C ARG A 668 -0.85 -11.88 -62.12
N GLU A 669 -1.75 -12.70 -62.63
CA GLU A 669 -1.55 -13.44 -63.88
C GLU A 669 -2.83 -13.34 -64.71
N ASN A 670 -2.87 -12.32 -65.56
CA ASN A 670 -3.59 -12.28 -66.85
C ASN A 670 -3.53 -10.85 -67.38
N LYS A 671 -2.39 -10.52 -68.01
CA LYS A 671 -2.27 -9.49 -69.04
C LYS A 671 -0.97 -9.71 -69.82
N GLU A 672 -0.95 -10.79 -70.59
CA GLU A 672 -0.26 -10.86 -71.87
C GLU A 672 -1.22 -11.51 -72.85
N GLU A 673 -1.90 -10.65 -73.63
CA GLU A 673 -2.20 -10.81 -75.06
C GLU A 673 -2.45 -9.41 -75.65
#